data_AF-A0A2R5EGP4-F1
#
_entry.id   AF-A0A2R5EGP4-F1
#
_cell.length_a   1.000
_cell.length_b   1.000
_cell.length_c   1.000
_cell.angle_alpha   90.00
_cell.angle_beta   90.00
_cell.angle_gamma   90.00
#
_symmetry.space_group_name_H-M   'P 1'
#
loop_
_entity.id
_entity.type
_entity.pdbx_description
1 polymer ?
#
loop_
_entity_poly.entity_id
_entity_poly.type
_entity_poly.pdbx_seq_one_letter_code
_entity_poly.pdbx_strand_id
1 'polypeptide(L)'
;MLLGDEVELNFDEHYFYLPDGVVFRKPSALLFSRSQASSRSGCCKACGGIGKKIAADFDEIIKKNTPLHDGFLDVPLTKSGRYVGFKFLPTGLSSLIKKQGIDTSKTFNGLSADAREMLLGILTNKLLSNHTDENTRQYLKETNCSACEGSGYSYQTRAVLVNGKSIDYFLNLTANELRSELSGMGLEKDELARLNDFLSVIDKLAIGHIGLNRPTSSISSGEAQRLKLLDVLMSNHSGKIIVLDEPSANLQYHDNLAILDAILKLKARDNCVIVVEHNPLYHNISDRILHVGPGAGAEGGYVKESFPTFLPTQQLAFHVKRPTAKVNASFTTLTLKPKRNVRLESIKIPGECFTAVVGSSGAGKSTLVLEMMYSSLIESKVPVVKLDSKPPGKSTASIVATYLEVFDDIRKEFSREATPYLTESDFSFNARGACPVCNGSGNEGGKPCGVCFGSRYKPDVLLTKVEGLSIVDVLQLNILDINTSKAFGFLSNVRRILDALSLAHITLGRATSSLSGGELQRLKLAKFILRHKRTLGKERAVVMLDEPSRGLDSTGVSQLYEVLLEYLAGLTVIAIEHNPEFIYRSTYIIDLGRAIGEKNQDNIVAGYLGDKDFPSLNYSLLSDEIKASKDSLQPIAFNAAKPGVPDAASEGRYFQFLPHLYIKQNNFDVERQFSNRFSIQKNDGNFRLFKSRDELQKAVGEACPLLFNPLVSHLEKFPKVPVSVFKAVTAEYKGRELYLSEDPWRMLVKAVSFDEAFLKGAGVVALPNGDFPGPATINYYGIRLFNLAERIVDGIQPDKYAFNLYRNACIYCKGYGHFKSYPFEKWIDKRFSPFDARMTPFGLNRVMPKATISHFAKEGLFDFSVPPSELTDDEYNILLYGFKAYKFQKPGKPGVVQDDFWEWRGLNSYVYHNAAKLSPREDLNTHLGWRECPFCARGFKKTVTQYVCDGKTIVSFLDS
;
A
#
# COMPACT_ATOMS: atom_id res chain seq x y z
N MET A 1 -30.24 -35.90 30.22
CA MET A 1 -28.99 -35.17 30.47
C MET A 1 -29.37 -33.83 31.07
N LEU A 2 -29.20 -33.66 32.38
CA LEU A 2 -29.54 -32.44 33.11
C LEU A 2 -28.48 -31.38 32.75
N LEU A 3 -28.83 -30.42 31.92
CA LEU A 3 -28.09 -29.16 31.84
C LEU A 3 -28.26 -28.52 33.23
N GLY A 4 -27.16 -28.24 33.94
CA GLY A 4 -27.18 -27.83 35.34
C GLY A 4 -28.11 -26.66 35.64
N ASP A 5 -28.47 -26.50 36.93
CA ASP A 5 -29.56 -25.68 37.48
C ASP A 5 -29.57 -24.16 37.16
N GLU A 6 -28.75 -23.69 36.22
CA GLU A 6 -28.65 -22.28 35.80
C GLU A 6 -28.70 -22.05 34.28
N VAL A 7 -29.09 -23.04 33.46
CA VAL A 7 -29.20 -22.86 32.00
C VAL A 7 -30.66 -22.65 31.57
N GLU A 8 -31.11 -21.39 31.51
CA GLU A 8 -32.34 -21.02 30.80
C GLU A 8 -32.17 -21.20 29.28
N LEU A 9 -33.00 -22.05 28.67
CA LEU A 9 -33.00 -22.29 27.22
C LEU A 9 -34.24 -21.70 26.58
N ASN A 10 -34.03 -20.85 25.57
CA ASN A 10 -35.11 -20.25 24.79
C ASN A 10 -35.51 -21.18 23.62
N PHE A 11 -36.71 -21.77 23.71
CA PHE A 11 -37.31 -22.66 22.70
C PHE A 11 -37.74 -21.93 21.41
N ASP A 12 -37.87 -20.60 21.44
CA ASP A 12 -38.09 -19.83 20.23
C ASP A 12 -36.84 -19.77 19.35
N GLU A 13 -35.65 -19.99 19.93
CA GLU A 13 -34.37 -19.88 19.24
C GLU A 13 -33.68 -21.23 18.95
N HIS A 14 -34.14 -22.35 19.53
CA HIS A 14 -33.45 -23.65 19.45
C HIS A 14 -34.36 -24.83 19.07
N TYR A 15 -33.81 -25.80 18.33
CA TYR A 15 -34.34 -27.14 18.10
C TYR A 15 -33.58 -28.18 18.94
N PHE A 16 -34.21 -29.32 19.23
CA PHE A 16 -33.63 -30.39 20.03
C PHE A 16 -33.70 -31.72 19.28
N TYR A 17 -32.60 -32.47 19.31
CA TYR A 17 -32.59 -33.88 18.92
C TYR A 17 -32.70 -34.74 20.19
N LEU A 18 -33.84 -35.39 20.36
CA LEU A 18 -34.21 -36.11 21.59
C LEU A 18 -33.29 -37.31 21.95
N PRO A 19 -32.72 -38.07 21.00
CA PRO A 19 -31.93 -39.26 21.33
C PRO A 19 -30.60 -39.01 22.05
N ASP A 20 -29.92 -37.91 21.77
CA ASP A 20 -28.59 -37.59 22.33
C ASP A 20 -28.56 -36.22 23.06
N GLY A 21 -29.68 -35.49 23.07
CA GLY A 21 -29.81 -34.19 23.74
C GLY A 21 -29.08 -33.06 23.02
N VAL A 22 -28.70 -33.23 21.76
CA VAL A 22 -28.00 -32.19 20.99
C VAL A 22 -28.94 -31.02 20.70
N VAL A 23 -28.47 -29.82 21.03
CA VAL A 23 -29.19 -28.55 20.82
C VAL A 23 -28.74 -27.90 19.52
N PHE A 24 -29.70 -27.65 18.63
CA PHE A 24 -29.50 -26.92 17.38
C PHE A 24 -30.10 -25.52 17.50
N ARG A 25 -29.52 -24.53 16.84
CA ARG A 25 -30.16 -23.22 16.68
C ARG A 25 -31.13 -23.28 15.52
N LYS A 26 -32.26 -22.58 15.61
CA LYS A 26 -33.14 -22.40 14.46
C LYS A 26 -32.35 -21.69 13.33
N PRO A 27 -32.44 -22.17 12.07
CA PRO A 27 -31.75 -21.55 10.96
C PRO A 27 -32.13 -20.08 10.80
N SER A 28 -31.12 -19.24 10.69
CA SER A 28 -31.25 -17.82 10.34
C SER A 28 -30.13 -17.46 9.38
N ALA A 29 -30.27 -16.36 8.63
CA ALA A 29 -29.20 -15.92 7.72
C ALA A 29 -27.84 -15.76 8.43
N LEU A 30 -27.85 -15.32 9.70
CA LEU A 30 -26.63 -15.21 10.51
C LEU A 30 -25.98 -16.57 10.81
N LEU A 31 -26.77 -17.65 10.96
CA LEU A 31 -26.23 -19.00 11.15
C LEU A 31 -25.40 -19.47 9.96
N PHE A 32 -25.59 -18.90 8.77
CA PHE A 32 -24.79 -19.20 7.57
C PHE A 32 -23.65 -18.21 7.33
N SER A 33 -23.35 -17.36 8.30
CA SER A 33 -22.22 -16.43 8.27
C SER A 33 -20.98 -16.99 8.98
N ARG A 34 -19.81 -16.80 8.36
CA ARG A 34 -18.49 -17.08 8.97
C ARG A 34 -17.94 -15.90 9.80
N SER A 35 -18.68 -14.79 9.91
CA SER A 35 -18.24 -13.59 10.63
C SER A 35 -18.19 -13.80 12.14
N GLN A 36 -17.17 -13.26 12.81
CA GLN A 36 -17.05 -13.27 14.27
C GLN A 36 -17.83 -12.14 14.95
N ALA A 37 -18.43 -11.23 14.17
CA ALA A 37 -19.07 -10.02 14.70
C ALA A 37 -20.34 -10.28 15.53
N SER A 38 -20.88 -11.50 15.49
CA SER A 38 -22.08 -11.87 16.24
C SER A 38 -21.93 -13.27 16.86
N SER A 39 -22.41 -13.41 18.10
CA SER A 39 -22.53 -14.70 18.79
C SER A 39 -23.57 -15.64 18.16
N ARG A 40 -24.46 -15.09 17.31
CA ARG A 40 -25.45 -15.83 16.52
C ARG A 40 -24.90 -16.36 15.19
N SER A 41 -23.66 -16.03 14.85
CA SER A 41 -23.00 -16.53 13.64
C SER A 41 -22.75 -18.04 13.70
N GLY A 42 -22.72 -18.68 12.53
CA GLY A 42 -22.32 -20.07 12.37
C GLY A 42 -20.82 -20.30 12.25
N CYS A 43 -20.01 -19.35 12.71
CA CYS A 43 -18.57 -19.37 12.56
C CYS A 43 -17.93 -20.53 13.34
N CYS A 44 -17.01 -21.28 12.71
CA CYS A 44 -16.19 -22.24 13.45
C CYS A 44 -15.27 -21.50 14.43
N LYS A 45 -15.52 -21.65 15.73
CA LYS A 45 -14.74 -21.00 16.79
C LYS A 45 -13.26 -21.41 16.80
N ALA A 46 -12.94 -22.63 16.38
CA ALA A 46 -11.58 -23.15 16.44
C ALA A 46 -10.62 -22.47 15.46
N CYS A 47 -11.10 -22.10 14.26
CA CYS A 47 -10.32 -21.40 13.23
C CYS A 47 -10.80 -19.97 12.99
N GLY A 48 -11.77 -19.50 13.77
CA GLY A 48 -12.36 -18.18 13.59
C GLY A 48 -13.07 -17.99 12.25
N GLY A 49 -13.59 -19.06 11.65
CA GLY A 49 -14.32 -19.02 10.38
C GLY A 49 -13.44 -19.15 9.13
N ILE A 50 -12.11 -19.21 9.29
CA ILE A 50 -11.16 -19.28 8.17
C ILE A 50 -11.21 -20.65 7.48
N GLY A 51 -11.58 -21.70 8.20
CA GLY A 51 -11.54 -23.08 7.72
C GLY A 51 -10.14 -23.69 7.73
N LYS A 52 -9.09 -22.87 7.72
CA LYS A 52 -7.69 -23.30 7.78
C LYS A 52 -7.04 -22.96 9.11
N LYS A 53 -6.00 -23.71 9.46
CA LYS A 53 -5.03 -23.38 10.52
C LYS A 53 -3.63 -23.45 9.95
N ILE A 54 -2.74 -22.62 10.48
CA ILE A 54 -1.32 -22.74 10.18
C ILE A 54 -0.77 -23.82 11.11
N ALA A 55 -0.24 -24.89 10.53
CA ALA A 55 0.48 -25.94 11.23
C ALA A 55 1.95 -25.91 10.82
N ALA A 56 2.83 -26.28 11.72
CA ALA A 56 4.22 -26.52 11.36
C ALA A 56 4.36 -27.93 10.77
N ASP A 57 5.10 -28.05 9.68
CA ASP A 57 5.46 -29.35 9.10
C ASP A 57 6.87 -29.71 9.56
N PHE A 58 6.99 -30.84 10.27
CA PHE A 58 8.25 -31.27 10.86
C PHE A 58 8.84 -32.53 10.22
N ASP A 59 8.15 -33.13 9.25
CA ASP A 59 8.54 -34.45 8.73
C ASP A 59 9.91 -34.43 8.04
N GLU A 60 10.23 -33.34 7.35
CA GLU A 60 11.52 -33.10 6.70
C GLU A 60 12.51 -32.29 7.57
N ILE A 61 12.05 -31.76 8.71
CA ILE A 61 12.85 -30.87 9.57
C ILE A 61 13.51 -31.66 10.71
N ILE A 62 12.83 -32.65 11.27
CA ILE A 62 13.34 -33.39 12.43
C ILE A 62 14.13 -34.62 11.98
N LYS A 63 15.41 -34.67 12.34
CA LYS A 63 16.25 -35.87 12.22
C LYS A 63 15.80 -36.88 13.26
N LYS A 64 14.85 -37.75 12.87
CA LYS A 64 14.10 -38.62 13.80
C LYS A 64 14.97 -39.58 14.63
N ASN A 65 16.18 -39.87 14.15
CA ASN A 65 17.14 -40.78 14.78
C ASN A 65 18.35 -40.08 15.43
N THR A 66 18.36 -38.74 15.50
CA THR A 66 19.42 -37.97 16.15
C THR A 66 18.98 -37.58 17.57
N PRO A 67 19.84 -37.71 18.60
CA PRO A 67 19.53 -37.23 19.95
C PRO A 67 19.17 -35.73 19.98
N LEU A 68 18.20 -35.33 20.81
CA LEU A 68 17.73 -33.93 20.83
C LEU A 68 18.78 -32.90 21.28
N HIS A 69 19.84 -33.34 21.96
CA HIS A 69 20.96 -32.47 22.33
C HIS A 69 21.98 -32.27 21.20
N ASP A 70 21.91 -33.07 20.13
CA ASP A 70 22.91 -33.15 19.07
C ASP A 70 22.35 -32.71 17.72
N GLY A 71 21.86 -31.47 17.63
CA GLY A 71 21.51 -30.91 16.32
C GLY A 71 20.36 -31.61 15.57
N PHE A 72 19.32 -32.05 16.29
CA PHE A 72 18.21 -32.85 15.74
C PHE A 72 17.31 -32.12 14.71
N LEU A 73 17.51 -30.83 14.48
CA LEU A 73 16.80 -30.06 13.44
C LEU A 73 17.67 -29.93 12.20
N ASP A 74 17.18 -30.38 11.05
CA ASP A 74 17.81 -30.23 9.74
C ASP A 74 17.53 -28.86 9.13
N VAL A 75 18.06 -27.83 9.79
CA VAL A 75 17.81 -26.42 9.46
C VAL A 75 19.15 -25.68 9.40
N PRO A 76 19.42 -24.87 8.35
CA PRO A 76 20.66 -24.12 8.27
C PRO A 76 20.81 -23.14 9.44
N LEU A 77 22.06 -22.85 9.81
CA LEU A 77 22.38 -21.86 10.84
C LEU A 77 22.63 -20.48 10.20
N THR A 78 22.16 -19.44 10.87
CA THR A 78 22.53 -18.05 10.57
C THR A 78 24.02 -17.81 10.85
N LYS A 79 24.58 -16.69 10.35
CA LYS A 79 25.95 -16.25 10.71
C LYS A 79 26.18 -16.15 12.24
N SER A 80 25.11 -15.95 13.01
CA SER A 80 25.13 -15.91 14.48
C SER A 80 24.97 -17.29 15.16
N GLY A 81 24.98 -18.39 14.39
CA GLY A 81 24.87 -19.76 14.91
C GLY A 81 23.46 -20.21 15.31
N ARG A 82 22.42 -19.44 14.99
CA ARG A 82 21.02 -19.78 15.30
C ARG A 82 20.33 -20.52 14.16
N TYR A 83 19.45 -21.47 14.46
CA TYR A 83 18.56 -22.09 13.47
C TYR A 83 17.74 -21.02 12.73
N VAL A 84 17.87 -20.99 11.41
CA VAL A 84 17.11 -20.12 10.52
C VAL A 84 15.60 -20.40 10.72
N GLY A 85 14.79 -19.35 10.82
CA GLY A 85 13.34 -19.45 11.08
C GLY A 85 12.92 -19.71 12.53
N PHE A 86 13.66 -20.52 13.29
CA PHE A 86 13.38 -20.81 14.71
C PHE A 86 14.04 -19.80 15.67
N LYS A 87 15.16 -19.21 15.25
CA LYS A 87 15.95 -18.22 16.03
C LYS A 87 16.44 -18.72 17.38
N PHE A 88 16.52 -20.04 17.57
CA PHE A 88 17.19 -20.65 18.71
C PHE A 88 18.66 -20.93 18.38
N LEU A 89 19.53 -20.76 19.36
CA LEU A 89 20.82 -21.45 19.37
C LEU A 89 20.55 -22.95 19.64
N PRO A 90 21.31 -23.89 19.03
CA PRO A 90 21.16 -25.32 19.30
C PRO A 90 21.18 -25.65 20.79
N THR A 91 22.16 -25.11 21.51
CA THR A 91 22.29 -25.29 22.98
C THR A 91 21.10 -24.72 23.75
N GLY A 92 20.61 -23.53 23.36
CA GLY A 92 19.46 -22.89 24.00
C GLY A 92 18.16 -23.66 23.80
N LEU A 93 17.96 -24.28 22.64
CA LEU A 93 16.81 -25.15 22.38
C LEU A 93 16.87 -26.41 23.25
N SER A 94 18.03 -27.07 23.32
CA SER A 94 18.20 -28.26 24.16
C SER A 94 17.98 -27.95 25.65
N SER A 95 18.46 -26.81 26.16
CA SER A 95 18.17 -26.38 27.53
C SER A 95 16.68 -26.13 27.78
N LEU A 96 15.97 -25.53 26.82
CA LEU A 96 14.52 -25.30 26.92
C LEU A 96 13.74 -26.62 26.96
N ILE A 97 14.08 -27.57 26.09
CA ILE A 97 13.47 -28.91 26.02
C ILE A 97 13.67 -29.65 27.36
N LYS A 98 14.90 -29.64 27.89
CA LYS A 98 15.22 -30.24 29.19
C LYS A 98 14.43 -29.62 30.34
N LYS A 99 14.21 -28.29 30.31
CA LYS A 99 13.42 -27.57 31.32
C LYS A 99 11.93 -27.94 31.30
N GLN A 100 11.42 -28.41 30.18
CA GLN A 100 10.04 -28.90 30.03
C GLN A 100 9.89 -30.38 30.41
N GLY A 101 10.95 -31.00 30.97
CA GLY A 101 10.91 -32.40 31.44
C GLY A 101 11.14 -33.43 30.34
N ILE A 102 11.54 -33.02 29.13
CA ILE A 102 11.82 -33.93 28.02
C ILE A 102 13.31 -34.34 28.07
N ASP A 103 13.57 -35.64 28.06
CA ASP A 103 14.93 -36.19 28.06
C ASP A 103 15.63 -35.95 26.72
N THR A 104 16.62 -35.06 26.73
CA THR A 104 17.35 -34.66 25.52
C THR A 104 18.36 -35.68 25.02
N SER A 105 18.67 -36.73 25.81
CA SER A 105 19.57 -37.81 25.38
C SER A 105 18.90 -38.77 24.38
N LYS A 106 17.56 -38.81 24.35
CA LYS A 106 16.78 -39.65 23.45
C LYS A 106 16.64 -39.02 22.07
N THR A 107 16.38 -39.86 21.07
CA THR A 107 15.99 -39.45 19.73
C THR A 107 14.50 -39.13 19.70
N PHE A 108 14.01 -38.42 18.67
CA PHE A 108 12.58 -38.16 18.50
C PHE A 108 11.74 -39.46 18.52
N ASN A 109 12.23 -40.50 17.84
CA ASN A 109 11.60 -41.83 17.84
C ASN A 109 11.68 -42.55 19.21
N GLY A 110 12.64 -42.18 20.06
CA GLY A 110 12.76 -42.72 21.42
C GLY A 110 11.87 -42.04 22.48
N LEU A 111 11.18 -40.96 22.13
CA LEU A 111 10.26 -40.23 23.03
C LEU A 111 8.88 -40.91 23.14
N SER A 112 8.21 -40.73 24.29
CA SER A 112 6.79 -41.06 24.46
C SER A 112 5.89 -40.14 23.62
N ALA A 113 4.63 -40.54 23.38
CA ALA A 113 3.67 -39.75 22.62
C ALA A 113 3.50 -38.32 23.19
N ASP A 114 3.30 -38.21 24.50
CA ASP A 114 3.14 -36.92 25.20
C ASP A 114 4.39 -36.03 25.08
N ALA A 115 5.59 -36.63 25.20
CA ALA A 115 6.84 -35.89 25.07
C ALA A 115 7.09 -35.42 23.62
N ARG A 116 6.66 -36.20 22.62
CA ARG A 116 6.68 -35.77 21.22
C ARG A 116 5.72 -34.61 20.99
N GLU A 117 4.48 -34.70 21.48
CA GLU A 117 3.49 -33.64 21.33
C GLU A 117 3.98 -32.33 21.99
N MET A 118 4.55 -32.42 23.18
CA MET A 118 5.11 -31.26 23.89
C MET A 118 6.29 -30.65 23.13
N LEU A 119 7.21 -31.47 22.59
CA LEU A 119 8.33 -31.00 21.76
C LEU A 119 7.83 -30.28 20.50
N LEU A 120 6.87 -30.88 19.78
CA LEU A 120 6.27 -30.29 18.59
C LEU A 120 5.53 -28.99 18.93
N GLY A 121 4.87 -28.92 20.10
CA GLY A 121 4.23 -27.71 20.62
C GLY A 121 5.22 -26.56 20.85
N ILE A 122 6.38 -26.84 21.47
CA ILE A 122 7.46 -25.85 21.67
C ILE A 122 7.95 -25.28 20.32
N LEU A 123 8.23 -26.17 19.37
CA LEU A 123 8.70 -25.78 18.04
C LEU A 123 7.64 -25.01 17.25
N THR A 124 6.38 -25.45 17.31
CA THR A 124 5.24 -24.82 16.62
C THR A 124 4.99 -23.42 17.17
N ASN A 125 4.94 -23.26 18.49
CA ASN A 125 4.75 -21.95 19.13
C ASN A 125 5.87 -20.97 18.74
N LYS A 126 7.10 -21.47 18.59
CA LYS A 126 8.21 -20.65 18.13
C LYS A 126 8.03 -20.19 16.69
N LEU A 127 7.71 -21.10 15.77
CA LEU A 127 7.46 -20.76 14.38
C LEU A 127 6.27 -19.79 14.24
N LEU A 128 5.18 -20.01 14.97
CA LEU A 128 4.03 -19.10 14.98
C LEU A 128 4.39 -17.71 15.53
N SER A 129 5.22 -17.61 16.58
CA SER A 129 5.70 -16.32 17.08
C SER A 129 6.55 -15.55 16.06
N ASN A 130 7.14 -16.25 15.09
CA ASN A 130 8.00 -15.71 14.05
C ASN A 130 7.35 -15.68 12.65
N HIS A 131 6.03 -15.91 12.52
CA HIS A 131 5.33 -16.13 11.24
C HIS A 131 5.46 -14.98 10.20
N THR A 132 5.93 -13.80 10.61
CA THR A 132 6.21 -12.66 9.74
C THR A 132 7.54 -12.78 8.98
N ASP A 133 8.45 -13.66 9.40
CA ASP A 133 9.77 -13.90 8.79
C ASP A 133 9.66 -14.89 7.63
N GLU A 134 10.20 -14.54 6.46
CA GLU A 134 10.18 -15.41 5.26
C GLU A 134 10.87 -16.75 5.51
N ASN A 135 11.94 -16.74 6.28
CA ASN A 135 12.68 -17.95 6.64
C ASN A 135 11.90 -18.89 7.57
N THR A 136 10.87 -18.38 8.26
CA THR A 136 9.99 -19.17 9.12
C THR A 136 8.83 -19.76 8.32
N ARG A 137 8.30 -19.00 7.34
CA ARG A 137 7.13 -19.38 6.55
C ARG A 137 7.31 -20.68 5.76
N GLN A 138 8.52 -20.99 5.33
CA GLN A 138 8.82 -22.25 4.63
C GLN A 138 8.51 -23.51 5.47
N TYR A 139 8.49 -23.38 6.80
CA TYR A 139 8.21 -24.49 7.74
C TYR A 139 6.76 -24.51 8.22
N LEU A 140 5.94 -23.56 7.76
CA LEU A 140 4.54 -23.42 8.13
C LEU A 140 3.68 -23.78 6.92
N LYS A 141 2.81 -24.78 7.08
CA LYS A 141 1.82 -25.17 6.08
C LYS A 141 0.43 -24.81 6.56
N GLU A 142 -0.40 -24.32 5.65
CA GLU A 142 -1.83 -24.23 5.91
C GLU A 142 -2.45 -25.63 5.82
N THR A 143 -3.12 -26.06 6.88
CA THR A 143 -3.91 -27.30 6.92
C THR A 143 -5.38 -27.00 7.18
N ASN A 144 -6.25 -27.92 6.80
CA ASN A 144 -7.67 -27.79 7.11
C ASN A 144 -7.88 -27.88 8.62
N CYS A 145 -8.74 -27.03 9.16
CA CYS A 145 -9.10 -27.06 10.57
C CYS A 145 -9.89 -28.34 10.86
N SER A 146 -9.36 -29.18 11.74
CA SER A 146 -9.97 -30.45 12.15
C SER A 146 -11.40 -30.30 12.70
N ALA A 147 -11.70 -29.22 13.43
CA ALA A 147 -13.03 -29.01 14.04
C ALA A 147 -14.16 -28.71 13.03
N CYS A 148 -13.83 -28.24 11.83
CA CYS A 148 -14.81 -27.91 10.79
C CYS A 148 -14.48 -28.55 9.43
N GLU A 149 -13.48 -29.43 9.40
CA GLU A 149 -12.95 -30.12 8.22
C GLU A 149 -12.66 -29.19 7.04
N GLY A 150 -12.23 -27.95 7.31
CA GLY A 150 -11.94 -26.98 6.24
C GLY A 150 -13.09 -26.03 5.88
N SER A 151 -14.33 -26.32 6.30
CA SER A 151 -15.50 -25.52 5.90
C SER A 151 -15.51 -24.10 6.48
N GLY A 152 -14.91 -23.90 7.65
CA GLY A 152 -15.02 -22.66 8.43
C GLY A 152 -16.38 -22.48 9.12
N TYR A 153 -17.30 -23.43 8.96
CA TYR A 153 -18.61 -23.42 9.58
C TYR A 153 -18.66 -24.29 10.83
N SER A 154 -19.51 -23.89 11.78
CA SER A 154 -19.82 -24.65 12.98
C SER A 154 -20.56 -25.94 12.63
N TYR A 155 -20.57 -26.91 13.55
CA TYR A 155 -21.33 -28.15 13.37
C TYR A 155 -22.84 -27.86 13.18
N GLN A 156 -23.39 -26.84 13.85
CA GLN A 156 -24.80 -26.46 13.75
C GLN A 156 -25.15 -25.99 12.33
N THR A 157 -24.28 -25.20 11.71
CA THR A 157 -24.48 -24.74 10.33
C THR A 157 -24.36 -25.89 9.33
N ARG A 158 -23.38 -26.77 9.52
CA ARG A 158 -23.19 -27.94 8.64
C ARG A 158 -24.32 -28.96 8.73
N ALA A 159 -25.04 -28.99 9.85
CA ALA A 159 -26.19 -29.87 10.05
C ALA A 159 -27.44 -29.43 9.27
N VAL A 160 -27.50 -28.19 8.78
CA VAL A 160 -28.63 -27.76 7.93
C VAL A 160 -28.39 -28.20 6.49
N LEU A 161 -29.29 -29.01 5.96
CA LEU A 161 -29.18 -29.62 4.65
C LEU A 161 -30.29 -29.13 3.71
N VAL A 162 -29.93 -28.86 2.46
CA VAL A 162 -30.85 -28.64 1.33
C VAL A 162 -30.64 -29.80 0.37
N ASN A 163 -31.70 -30.56 0.08
CA ASN A 163 -31.63 -31.79 -0.72
C ASN A 163 -30.54 -32.77 -0.25
N GLY A 164 -30.36 -32.91 1.07
CA GLY A 164 -29.36 -33.79 1.68
C GLY A 164 -27.91 -33.27 1.65
N LYS A 165 -27.67 -32.02 1.22
CA LYS A 165 -26.35 -31.40 1.14
C LYS A 165 -26.26 -30.14 2.00
N SER A 166 -25.14 -29.94 2.68
CA SER A 166 -24.89 -28.77 3.52
C SER A 166 -24.45 -27.55 2.70
N ILE A 167 -24.43 -26.36 3.32
CA ILE A 167 -23.97 -25.14 2.64
C ILE A 167 -22.51 -25.22 2.17
N ASP A 168 -21.64 -25.93 2.89
CA ASP A 168 -20.24 -26.08 2.50
C ASP A 168 -20.05 -26.94 1.25
N TYR A 169 -20.96 -27.89 0.97
CA TYR A 169 -20.97 -28.61 -0.29
C TYR A 169 -21.20 -27.65 -1.46
N PHE A 170 -22.28 -26.85 -1.40
CA PHE A 170 -22.63 -25.91 -2.48
C PHE A 170 -21.56 -24.84 -2.70
N LEU A 171 -20.93 -24.36 -1.63
CA LEU A 171 -19.85 -23.37 -1.76
C LEU A 171 -18.55 -23.97 -2.31
N ASN A 172 -18.34 -25.28 -2.25
CA ASN A 172 -17.19 -25.94 -2.89
C ASN A 172 -17.38 -26.11 -4.41
N LEU A 173 -18.60 -25.99 -4.92
CA LEU A 173 -18.88 -26.10 -6.34
C LEU A 173 -18.40 -24.86 -7.11
N THR A 174 -18.05 -25.09 -8.37
CA THR A 174 -17.92 -24.05 -9.40
C THR A 174 -19.30 -23.58 -9.85
N ALA A 175 -19.36 -22.45 -10.58
CA ALA A 175 -20.63 -21.92 -11.08
C ALA A 175 -21.36 -22.90 -12.02
N ASN A 176 -20.60 -23.63 -12.85
CA ASN A 176 -21.14 -24.63 -13.76
C ASN A 176 -21.69 -25.85 -13.02
N GLU A 177 -20.95 -26.36 -12.04
CA GLU A 177 -21.38 -27.47 -11.20
C GLU A 177 -22.63 -27.09 -10.39
N LEU A 178 -22.64 -25.88 -9.81
CA LEU A 178 -23.80 -25.37 -9.08
C LEU A 178 -25.02 -25.24 -9.99
N ARG A 179 -24.87 -24.75 -11.23
CA ARG A 179 -25.99 -24.69 -12.18
C ARG A 179 -26.59 -26.08 -12.45
N SER A 180 -25.73 -27.09 -12.60
CA SER A 180 -26.18 -28.48 -12.78
C SER A 180 -26.94 -28.98 -11.55
N GLU A 181 -26.41 -28.74 -10.34
CA GLU A 181 -27.06 -29.14 -9.08
C GLU A 181 -28.41 -28.43 -8.86
N LEU A 182 -28.51 -27.14 -9.19
CA LEU A 182 -29.74 -26.35 -9.04
C LEU A 182 -30.88 -26.87 -9.93
N SER A 183 -30.57 -27.44 -11.10
CA SER A 183 -31.59 -27.97 -12.02
C SER A 183 -32.39 -29.14 -11.44
N GLY A 184 -31.82 -29.86 -10.46
CA GLY A 184 -32.47 -30.95 -9.72
C GLY A 184 -33.16 -30.52 -8.42
N MET A 185 -33.13 -29.24 -8.06
CA MET A 185 -33.75 -28.73 -6.84
C MET A 185 -35.15 -28.19 -7.11
N GLY A 186 -36.12 -28.54 -6.26
CA GLY A 186 -37.49 -28.00 -6.32
C GLY A 186 -37.60 -26.56 -5.83
N LEU A 187 -36.77 -25.65 -6.35
CA LEU A 187 -36.78 -24.21 -6.03
C LEU A 187 -37.96 -23.48 -6.68
N GLU A 188 -38.40 -22.39 -6.08
CA GLU A 188 -39.38 -21.49 -6.69
C GLU A 188 -38.80 -20.85 -7.97
N LYS A 189 -39.66 -20.65 -8.98
CA LYS A 189 -39.23 -20.17 -10.31
C LYS A 189 -38.46 -18.85 -10.27
N ASP A 190 -38.86 -17.92 -9.41
CA ASP A 190 -38.24 -16.59 -9.31
C ASP A 190 -36.86 -16.64 -8.63
N GLU A 191 -36.66 -17.54 -7.66
CA GLU A 191 -35.36 -17.74 -7.00
C GLU A 191 -34.37 -18.42 -7.94
N LEU A 192 -34.83 -19.43 -8.67
CA LEU A 192 -34.04 -20.12 -9.70
C LEU A 192 -33.64 -19.17 -10.83
N ALA A 193 -34.54 -18.28 -11.26
CA ALA A 193 -34.25 -17.27 -12.27
C ALA A 193 -33.12 -16.31 -11.81
N ARG A 194 -33.22 -15.77 -10.59
CA ARG A 194 -32.19 -14.87 -10.04
C ARG A 194 -30.82 -15.54 -9.91
N LEU A 195 -30.80 -16.79 -9.46
CA LEU A 195 -29.55 -17.56 -9.36
C LEU A 195 -28.97 -17.87 -10.74
N ASN A 196 -29.80 -18.22 -11.72
CA ASN A 196 -29.34 -18.45 -13.08
C ASN A 196 -28.79 -17.18 -13.75
N ASP A 197 -29.40 -16.02 -13.50
CA ASP A 197 -28.88 -14.73 -13.96
C ASP A 197 -27.50 -14.44 -13.36
N PHE A 198 -27.36 -14.62 -12.04
CA PHE A 198 -26.08 -14.48 -11.35
C PHE A 198 -25.00 -15.41 -11.93
N LEU A 199 -25.33 -16.69 -12.12
CA LEU A 199 -24.40 -17.66 -12.71
C LEU A 199 -24.08 -17.32 -14.17
N SER A 200 -25.04 -16.80 -14.93
CA SER A 200 -24.82 -16.35 -16.32
C SER A 200 -23.81 -15.20 -16.39
N VAL A 201 -23.87 -14.26 -15.45
CA VAL A 201 -22.91 -13.16 -15.37
C VAL A 201 -21.52 -13.67 -14.97
N ILE A 202 -21.43 -14.62 -14.04
CA ILE A 202 -20.15 -15.27 -13.67
C ILE A 202 -19.50 -15.96 -14.87
N ASP A 203 -20.28 -16.67 -15.69
CA ASP A 203 -19.78 -17.34 -16.90
C ASP A 203 -19.28 -16.33 -17.93
N LYS A 204 -20.07 -15.27 -18.17
CA LYS A 204 -19.66 -14.16 -19.04
C LYS A 204 -18.34 -13.55 -18.57
N LEU A 205 -18.19 -13.30 -17.28
CA LEU A 205 -16.95 -12.76 -16.73
C LEU A 205 -15.76 -13.76 -16.70
N ALA A 206 -15.91 -14.96 -17.29
CA ALA A 206 -14.87 -15.99 -17.34
C ALA A 206 -14.25 -16.28 -15.96
N ILE A 207 -15.09 -16.27 -14.92
CA ILE A 207 -14.73 -16.61 -13.53
C ILE A 207 -15.49 -17.84 -13.02
N GLY A 208 -16.22 -18.54 -13.89
CA GLY A 208 -17.00 -19.73 -13.54
C GLY A 208 -16.17 -20.91 -13.06
N HIS A 209 -14.85 -20.94 -13.32
CA HIS A 209 -13.92 -21.95 -12.79
C HIS A 209 -13.54 -21.73 -11.31
N ILE A 210 -13.94 -20.60 -10.73
CA ILE A 210 -13.65 -20.29 -9.33
C ILE A 210 -14.72 -20.95 -8.44
N GLY A 211 -14.29 -21.84 -7.55
CA GLY A 211 -15.17 -22.34 -6.49
C GLY A 211 -15.66 -21.20 -5.59
N LEU A 212 -16.94 -21.21 -5.22
CA LEU A 212 -17.59 -20.11 -4.49
C LEU A 212 -17.00 -19.87 -3.08
N ASN A 213 -16.29 -20.84 -2.52
CA ASN A 213 -15.59 -20.75 -1.24
C ASN A 213 -14.14 -20.26 -1.34
N ARG A 214 -13.61 -20.01 -2.56
CA ARG A 214 -12.21 -19.64 -2.78
C ARG A 214 -11.90 -18.32 -2.05
N PRO A 215 -10.87 -18.29 -1.18
CA PRO A 215 -10.51 -17.06 -0.48
C PRO A 215 -10.16 -15.93 -1.45
N THR A 216 -10.68 -14.72 -1.20
CA THR A 216 -10.39 -13.52 -2.01
C THR A 216 -8.90 -13.20 -2.09
N SER A 217 -8.13 -13.57 -1.08
CA SER A 217 -6.66 -13.46 -1.05
C SER A 217 -5.93 -14.37 -2.05
N SER A 218 -6.59 -15.42 -2.53
CA SER A 218 -6.04 -16.38 -3.51
C SER A 218 -6.52 -16.11 -4.94
N ILE A 219 -7.41 -15.14 -5.12
CA ILE A 219 -7.92 -14.70 -6.41
C ILE A 219 -6.84 -13.84 -7.07
N SER A 220 -6.56 -14.10 -8.34
CA SER A 220 -5.60 -13.28 -9.11
C SER A 220 -6.11 -11.84 -9.28
N SER A 221 -5.20 -10.89 -9.52
CA SER A 221 -5.59 -9.48 -9.75
C SER A 221 -6.67 -9.33 -10.84
N GLY A 222 -6.56 -10.07 -11.95
CA GLY A 222 -7.54 -10.05 -13.03
C GLY A 222 -8.87 -10.71 -12.65
N GLU A 223 -8.86 -11.86 -11.98
CA GLU A 223 -10.11 -12.48 -11.48
C GLU A 223 -10.81 -11.58 -10.45
N ALA A 224 -10.07 -10.90 -9.56
CA ALA A 224 -10.62 -10.00 -8.55
C ALA A 224 -11.22 -8.74 -9.18
N GLN A 225 -10.59 -8.23 -10.23
CA GLN A 225 -11.12 -7.11 -11.01
C GLN A 225 -12.42 -7.49 -11.72
N ARG A 226 -12.49 -8.68 -12.33
CA ARG A 226 -13.73 -9.18 -12.94
C ARG A 226 -14.81 -9.42 -11.91
N LEU A 227 -14.46 -9.93 -10.72
CA LEU A 227 -15.40 -10.06 -9.62
C LEU A 227 -15.98 -8.71 -9.16
N LYS A 228 -15.23 -7.60 -9.28
CA LYS A 228 -15.76 -6.26 -9.01
C LYS A 228 -16.79 -5.82 -10.07
N LEU A 229 -16.63 -6.25 -11.32
CA LEU A 229 -17.63 -5.97 -12.37
C LEU A 229 -18.95 -6.70 -12.11
N LEU A 230 -18.92 -7.84 -11.40
CA LEU A 230 -20.13 -8.59 -11.05
C LEU A 230 -21.14 -7.72 -10.29
N ASP A 231 -20.68 -6.97 -9.28
CA ASP A 231 -21.56 -6.09 -8.49
C ASP A 231 -22.21 -5.00 -9.36
N VAL A 232 -21.43 -4.39 -10.25
CA VAL A 232 -21.89 -3.34 -11.14
C VAL A 232 -22.89 -3.87 -12.19
N LEU A 233 -22.68 -5.10 -12.69
CA LEU A 233 -23.55 -5.72 -13.69
C LEU A 233 -24.85 -6.27 -13.10
N MET A 234 -24.77 -6.84 -11.90
CA MET A 234 -25.92 -7.35 -11.15
C MET A 234 -26.79 -6.23 -10.58
N SER A 235 -26.19 -5.06 -10.30
CA SER A 235 -26.91 -3.89 -9.80
C SER A 235 -27.59 -3.13 -10.94
N ASN A 236 -28.82 -2.68 -10.71
CA ASN A 236 -29.57 -1.78 -11.61
C ASN A 236 -29.10 -0.33 -11.46
N HIS A 237 -27.79 -0.09 -11.59
CA HIS A 237 -27.25 1.27 -11.58
C HIS A 237 -27.57 1.99 -12.90
N SER A 238 -28.15 3.18 -12.79
CA SER A 238 -28.36 4.14 -13.87
C SER A 238 -27.90 5.54 -13.44
N GLY A 239 -27.50 6.38 -14.40
CA GLY A 239 -27.05 7.75 -14.13
C GLY A 239 -25.73 7.83 -13.36
N LYS A 240 -24.87 6.80 -13.42
CA LYS A 240 -23.58 6.77 -12.72
C LYS A 240 -22.41 7.03 -13.67
N ILE A 241 -21.31 7.51 -13.09
CA ILE A 241 -19.99 7.49 -13.74
C ILE A 241 -19.25 6.26 -13.21
N ILE A 242 -18.91 5.34 -14.10
CA ILE A 242 -18.21 4.08 -13.79
C ILE A 242 -16.82 4.17 -14.39
N VAL A 243 -15.78 4.05 -13.56
CA VAL A 243 -14.38 4.11 -13.99
C VAL A 243 -13.75 2.71 -13.88
N LEU A 244 -13.24 2.20 -15.00
CA LEU A 244 -12.59 0.89 -15.12
C LEU A 244 -11.12 1.07 -15.52
N ASP A 245 -10.22 0.47 -14.74
CA ASP A 245 -8.77 0.60 -14.91
C ASP A 245 -8.16 -0.70 -15.48
N GLU A 246 -7.82 -0.75 -16.77
CA GLU A 246 -7.32 -1.93 -17.50
C GLU A 246 -8.17 -3.22 -17.31
N PRO A 247 -9.48 -3.22 -17.63
CA PRO A 247 -10.33 -4.41 -17.44
C PRO A 247 -9.94 -5.61 -18.31
N SER A 248 -9.14 -5.41 -19.36
CA SER A 248 -8.61 -6.47 -20.23
C SER A 248 -7.45 -7.26 -19.61
N ALA A 249 -6.91 -6.81 -18.46
CA ALA A 249 -5.70 -7.36 -17.90
C ALA A 249 -5.80 -8.88 -17.63
N ASN A 250 -4.78 -9.62 -18.06
CA ASN A 250 -4.62 -11.07 -17.88
C ASN A 250 -5.77 -11.90 -18.51
N LEU A 251 -6.36 -11.38 -19.59
CA LEU A 251 -7.36 -12.06 -20.39
C LEU A 251 -6.86 -12.33 -21.80
N GLN A 252 -7.28 -13.48 -22.34
CA GLN A 252 -7.12 -13.72 -23.76
C GLN A 252 -8.15 -12.92 -24.55
N TYR A 253 -7.93 -12.79 -25.85
CA TYR A 253 -8.76 -11.98 -26.74
C TYR A 253 -10.23 -12.42 -26.75
N HIS A 254 -10.50 -13.72 -26.72
CA HIS A 254 -11.86 -14.23 -26.64
C HIS A 254 -12.55 -13.89 -25.31
N ASP A 255 -11.83 -14.02 -24.18
CA ASP A 255 -12.38 -13.69 -22.86
C ASP A 255 -12.67 -12.18 -22.72
N ASN A 256 -11.96 -11.34 -23.48
CA ASN A 256 -12.23 -9.90 -23.52
C ASN A 256 -13.60 -9.56 -24.09
N LEU A 257 -14.16 -10.36 -25.01
CA LEU A 257 -15.46 -10.08 -25.62
C LEU A 257 -16.58 -9.94 -24.60
N ALA A 258 -16.56 -10.78 -23.56
CA ALA A 258 -17.60 -10.75 -22.56
C ALA A 258 -17.49 -9.52 -21.63
N ILE A 259 -16.28 -8.97 -21.45
CA ILE A 259 -16.08 -7.69 -20.77
C ILE A 259 -16.57 -6.54 -21.64
N LEU A 260 -16.31 -6.58 -22.95
CA LEU A 260 -16.82 -5.58 -23.88
C LEU A 260 -18.35 -5.56 -23.87
N ASP A 261 -18.99 -6.74 -23.95
CA ASP A 261 -20.46 -6.89 -23.82
C ASP A 261 -20.99 -6.33 -22.49
N ALA A 262 -20.30 -6.62 -21.37
CA ALA A 262 -20.62 -6.06 -20.06
C ALA A 262 -20.56 -4.51 -20.05
N ILE A 263 -19.48 -3.92 -20.58
CA ILE A 263 -19.31 -2.46 -20.67
C ILE A 263 -20.43 -1.83 -21.51
N LEU A 264 -20.75 -2.45 -22.65
CA LEU A 264 -21.81 -2.00 -23.52
C LEU A 264 -23.19 -2.04 -22.83
N LYS A 265 -23.47 -3.07 -22.03
CA LYS A 265 -24.69 -3.17 -21.21
C LYS A 265 -24.76 -2.12 -20.12
N LEU A 266 -23.63 -1.81 -19.47
CA LEU A 266 -23.57 -0.74 -18.46
C LEU A 266 -23.88 0.61 -19.11
N LYS A 267 -23.27 0.89 -20.27
CA LYS A 267 -23.54 2.09 -21.06
C LYS A 267 -25.02 2.18 -21.47
N ALA A 268 -25.63 1.08 -21.92
CA ALA A 268 -27.04 1.03 -22.32
C ALA A 268 -28.02 1.38 -21.18
N ARG A 269 -27.58 1.35 -19.92
CA ARG A 269 -28.36 1.74 -18.72
C ARG A 269 -28.17 3.21 -18.33
N ASP A 270 -27.83 4.08 -19.28
CA ASP A 270 -27.60 5.51 -19.05
C ASP A 270 -26.47 5.80 -18.05
N ASN A 271 -25.40 5.01 -18.13
CA ASN A 271 -24.18 5.24 -17.36
C ASN A 271 -23.08 5.82 -18.26
N CYS A 272 -22.27 6.71 -17.72
CA CYS A 272 -21.01 7.14 -18.34
C CYS A 272 -19.92 6.17 -17.91
N VAL A 273 -19.35 5.42 -18.86
CA VAL A 273 -18.29 4.44 -18.58
C VAL A 273 -16.96 5.00 -19.11
N ILE A 274 -16.01 5.21 -18.20
CA ILE A 274 -14.64 5.63 -18.52
C ILE A 274 -13.74 4.41 -18.36
N VAL A 275 -13.04 4.04 -19.43
CA VAL A 275 -12.13 2.88 -19.43
C VAL A 275 -10.72 3.35 -19.75
N VAL A 276 -9.77 3.03 -18.87
CA VAL A 276 -8.34 3.17 -19.14
C VAL A 276 -7.88 1.88 -19.81
N GLU A 277 -7.43 1.93 -21.07
CA GLU A 277 -6.99 0.74 -21.79
C GLU A 277 -5.96 0.96 -22.91
N HIS A 278 -5.20 -0.09 -23.20
CA HIS A 278 -4.23 -0.23 -24.28
C HIS A 278 -4.61 -1.29 -25.34
N ASN A 279 -5.56 -2.20 -25.07
CA ASN A 279 -5.98 -3.22 -26.05
C ASN A 279 -6.78 -2.56 -27.20
N PRO A 280 -6.35 -2.75 -28.46
CA PRO A 280 -7.02 -2.18 -29.62
C PRO A 280 -8.49 -2.60 -29.80
N LEU A 281 -8.95 -3.70 -29.19
CA LEU A 281 -10.36 -4.08 -29.23
C LEU A 281 -11.27 -3.03 -28.59
N TYR A 282 -10.81 -2.35 -27.53
CA TYR A 282 -11.59 -1.34 -26.83
C TYR A 282 -11.75 -0.07 -27.69
N HIS A 283 -10.78 0.23 -28.55
CA HIS A 283 -10.86 1.33 -29.52
C HIS A 283 -12.14 1.20 -30.39
N ASN A 284 -12.47 -0.02 -30.81
CA ASN A 284 -13.60 -0.27 -31.71
C ASN A 284 -14.98 -0.08 -31.04
N ILE A 285 -15.10 -0.22 -29.71
CA ILE A 285 -16.37 -0.04 -28.99
C ILE A 285 -16.53 1.34 -28.36
N SER A 286 -15.45 2.11 -28.24
CA SER A 286 -15.46 3.45 -27.64
C SER A 286 -16.27 4.44 -28.47
N ASP A 287 -16.90 5.40 -27.80
CA ASP A 287 -17.52 6.56 -28.45
C ASP A 287 -16.50 7.70 -28.64
N ARG A 288 -15.59 7.83 -27.67
CA ARG A 288 -14.57 8.89 -27.57
C ARG A 288 -13.28 8.28 -27.04
N ILE A 289 -12.15 8.77 -27.52
CA ILE A 289 -10.83 8.30 -27.07
C ILE A 289 -10.01 9.51 -26.63
N LEU A 290 -9.56 9.47 -25.39
CA LEU A 290 -8.69 10.46 -24.79
C LEU A 290 -7.28 9.88 -24.69
N HIS A 291 -6.39 10.34 -25.57
CA HIS A 291 -4.99 9.97 -25.55
C HIS A 291 -4.27 10.80 -24.49
N VAL A 292 -3.64 10.13 -23.52
CA VAL A 292 -2.81 10.76 -22.50
C VAL A 292 -1.35 10.57 -22.88
N GLY A 293 -0.59 11.64 -23.04
CA GLY A 293 0.79 11.59 -23.53
C GLY A 293 1.39 12.98 -23.72
N PRO A 294 2.37 13.20 -24.63
CA PRO A 294 2.97 12.23 -25.57
C PRO A 294 3.98 11.25 -24.93
N GLY A 295 4.46 11.51 -23.71
CA GLY A 295 5.36 10.62 -22.97
C GLY A 295 4.85 10.27 -21.56
N ALA A 296 5.66 9.55 -20.79
CA ALA A 296 5.40 9.24 -19.38
C ALA A 296 6.06 10.27 -18.44
N GLY A 297 5.59 10.38 -17.20
CA GLY A 297 6.19 11.26 -16.19
C GLY A 297 6.04 12.75 -16.52
N ALA A 298 7.15 13.49 -16.51
CA ALA A 298 7.17 14.94 -16.76
C ALA A 298 6.74 15.32 -18.20
N GLU A 299 6.91 14.40 -19.15
CA GLU A 299 6.52 14.55 -20.57
C GLU A 299 5.06 14.11 -20.83
N GLY A 300 4.32 13.76 -19.78
CA GLY A 300 2.93 13.29 -19.85
C GLY A 300 1.91 14.32 -19.37
N GLY A 301 0.67 13.88 -19.22
CA GLY A 301 -0.43 14.71 -18.68
C GLY A 301 -1.13 15.61 -19.70
N TYR A 302 -0.71 15.60 -20.96
CA TYR A 302 -1.48 16.22 -22.04
C TYR A 302 -2.55 15.25 -22.52
N VAL A 303 -3.75 15.79 -22.77
CA VAL A 303 -4.89 15.00 -23.26
C VAL A 303 -5.22 15.46 -24.68
N LYS A 304 -5.22 14.51 -25.62
CA LYS A 304 -5.69 14.72 -26.98
C LYS A 304 -6.91 13.85 -27.25
N GLU A 305 -7.98 14.47 -27.72
CA GLU A 305 -9.19 13.77 -28.08
C GLU A 305 -9.15 13.26 -29.53
N SER A 306 -9.74 12.08 -29.75
CA SER A 306 -10.04 11.53 -31.06
C SER A 306 -11.33 10.72 -31.03
N PHE A 307 -11.92 10.51 -32.22
CA PHE A 307 -13.10 9.67 -32.39
C PHE A 307 -12.70 8.41 -33.17
N PRO A 308 -13.12 7.21 -32.73
CA PRO A 308 -12.66 5.98 -33.34
C PRO A 308 -13.25 5.78 -34.74
N THR A 309 -12.39 5.43 -35.70
CA THR A 309 -12.81 4.81 -36.98
C THR A 309 -12.72 3.29 -36.79
N PHE A 310 -13.67 2.51 -37.29
CA PHE A 310 -13.63 1.04 -37.14
C PHE A 310 -12.36 0.50 -37.82
N LEU A 311 -11.49 -0.17 -37.05
CA LEU A 311 -10.26 -0.78 -37.56
C LEU A 311 -10.46 -2.29 -37.72
N PRO A 312 -10.31 -2.86 -38.94
CA PRO A 312 -10.34 -4.30 -39.16
C PRO A 312 -9.27 -4.99 -38.31
N THR A 313 -9.59 -6.13 -37.69
CA THR A 313 -8.66 -6.86 -36.79
C THR A 313 -7.38 -7.33 -37.51
N GLN A 314 -7.41 -7.49 -38.84
CA GLN A 314 -6.21 -7.75 -39.65
C GLN A 314 -5.28 -6.53 -39.82
N GLN A 315 -5.79 -5.30 -39.68
CA GLN A 315 -4.94 -4.10 -39.54
C GLN A 315 -4.51 -3.88 -38.09
N LEU A 316 -5.25 -4.43 -37.12
CA LEU A 316 -4.80 -4.59 -35.73
C LEU A 316 -3.79 -5.75 -35.58
N ALA A 317 -3.67 -6.62 -36.59
CA ALA A 317 -2.67 -7.68 -36.62
C ALA A 317 -1.30 -7.04 -36.84
N PHE A 318 -0.65 -6.80 -35.71
CA PHE A 318 0.74 -6.45 -35.50
C PHE A 318 1.61 -6.69 -36.74
N HIS A 319 2.14 -5.61 -37.34
CA HIS A 319 3.20 -5.64 -38.36
C HIS A 319 4.53 -6.12 -37.74
N VAL A 320 4.50 -7.29 -37.12
CA VAL A 320 5.65 -7.90 -36.48
C VAL A 320 6.40 -8.69 -37.56
N LYS A 321 7.67 -8.36 -37.76
CA LYS A 321 8.60 -9.22 -38.50
C LYS A 321 8.67 -10.56 -37.76
N ARG A 322 8.01 -11.58 -38.30
CA ARG A 322 8.08 -12.93 -37.75
C ARG A 322 9.52 -13.45 -37.87
N PRO A 323 10.04 -14.18 -36.87
CA PRO A 323 11.31 -14.88 -37.03
C PRO A 323 11.20 -15.84 -38.24
N THR A 324 11.97 -15.60 -39.29
CA THR A 324 11.89 -16.37 -40.56
C THR A 324 12.71 -17.67 -40.52
N ALA A 325 13.53 -17.89 -39.49
CA ALA A 325 14.42 -19.03 -39.40
C ALA A 325 13.85 -20.13 -38.50
N LYS A 326 13.65 -21.34 -39.05
CA LYS A 326 13.56 -22.56 -38.24
C LYS A 326 14.89 -22.73 -37.50
N VAL A 327 14.90 -22.49 -36.19
CA VAL A 327 16.07 -22.80 -35.36
C VAL A 327 16.20 -24.32 -35.34
N ASN A 328 17.35 -24.87 -35.74
CA ASN A 328 17.69 -26.27 -35.50
C ASN A 328 17.92 -26.47 -33.98
N ALA A 329 16.84 -26.39 -33.20
CA ALA A 329 16.90 -26.44 -31.74
C ALA A 329 16.93 -27.90 -31.27
N SER A 330 17.88 -28.22 -30.38
CA SER A 330 17.81 -29.45 -29.59
C SER A 330 16.63 -29.38 -28.64
N PHE A 331 15.80 -30.42 -28.60
CA PHE A 331 14.68 -30.49 -27.66
C PHE A 331 15.09 -31.18 -26.35
N THR A 332 14.70 -30.57 -25.23
CA THR A 332 14.76 -31.20 -23.91
C THR A 332 13.38 -31.72 -23.55
N THR A 333 13.27 -33.01 -23.22
CA THR A 333 12.04 -33.60 -22.69
C THR A 333 12.02 -33.45 -21.18
N LEU A 334 11.02 -32.77 -20.64
CA LEU A 334 10.79 -32.64 -19.21
C LEU A 334 9.75 -33.66 -18.77
N THR A 335 10.07 -34.45 -17.74
CA THR A 335 9.10 -35.31 -17.05
C THR A 335 8.34 -34.47 -16.03
N LEU A 336 7.02 -34.46 -16.13
CA LEU A 336 6.13 -33.62 -15.33
C LEU A 336 5.28 -34.48 -14.41
N LYS A 337 5.08 -34.01 -13.18
CA LYS A 337 4.13 -34.61 -12.23
C LYS A 337 2.79 -33.89 -12.39
N PRO A 338 1.68 -34.58 -12.73
CA PRO A 338 0.36 -33.96 -12.87
C PRO A 338 -0.01 -33.10 -11.66
N LYS A 339 -0.57 -31.91 -11.91
CA LYS A 339 -0.90 -30.96 -10.84
C LYS A 339 -2.12 -30.11 -11.20
N ARG A 340 -3.03 -29.93 -10.24
CA ARG A 340 -4.32 -29.22 -10.41
C ARG A 340 -5.09 -29.75 -11.63
N ASN A 341 -5.43 -28.92 -12.60
CA ASN A 341 -6.13 -29.31 -13.82
C ASN A 341 -5.19 -29.74 -14.96
N VAL A 342 -3.86 -29.69 -14.77
CA VAL A 342 -2.88 -30.08 -15.80
C VAL A 342 -2.43 -31.52 -15.55
N ARG A 343 -2.83 -32.43 -16.45
CA ARG A 343 -2.56 -33.87 -16.50
C ARG A 343 -1.56 -34.22 -17.60
N LEU A 344 -0.48 -33.44 -17.69
CA LEU A 344 0.60 -33.66 -18.65
C LEU A 344 1.74 -34.40 -17.96
N GLU A 345 2.16 -35.53 -18.53
CA GLU A 345 3.24 -36.37 -17.97
C GLU A 345 4.62 -36.01 -18.53
N SER A 346 4.68 -35.46 -19.75
CA SER A 346 5.92 -34.97 -20.34
C SER A 346 5.68 -33.83 -21.32
N ILE A 347 6.67 -32.95 -21.47
CA ILE A 347 6.65 -31.90 -22.50
C ILE A 347 8.02 -31.71 -23.11
N LYS A 348 8.07 -31.43 -24.41
CA LYS A 348 9.31 -31.11 -25.13
C LYS A 348 9.45 -29.60 -25.27
N ILE A 349 10.64 -29.09 -24.97
CA ILE A 349 10.95 -27.65 -25.04
C ILE A 349 12.21 -27.45 -25.87
N PRO A 350 12.21 -26.53 -26.86
CA PRO A 350 13.41 -26.21 -27.61
C PRO A 350 14.42 -25.46 -26.73
N GLY A 351 15.68 -25.88 -26.78
CA GLY A 351 16.79 -25.14 -26.18
C GLY A 351 17.10 -23.85 -26.94
N GLU A 352 17.67 -22.85 -26.24
CA GLU A 352 18.18 -21.60 -26.82
C GLU A 352 17.13 -20.84 -27.65
N CYS A 353 15.87 -20.94 -27.23
CA CYS A 353 14.71 -20.46 -27.97
C CYS A 353 13.75 -19.69 -27.05
N PHE A 354 13.04 -18.71 -27.63
CA PHE A 354 11.93 -18.01 -26.99
C PHE A 354 10.64 -18.81 -27.17
N THR A 355 10.12 -19.33 -26.06
CA THR A 355 8.88 -20.09 -25.98
C THR A 355 7.80 -19.28 -25.30
N ALA A 356 6.70 -18.99 -26.00
CA ALA A 356 5.50 -18.40 -25.42
C ALA A 356 4.54 -19.49 -24.92
N VAL A 357 4.05 -19.34 -23.69
CA VAL A 357 3.01 -20.19 -23.12
C VAL A 357 1.72 -19.39 -23.03
N VAL A 358 0.72 -19.80 -23.80
CA VAL A 358 -0.54 -19.09 -24.03
C VAL A 358 -1.75 -19.95 -23.62
N GLY A 359 -2.93 -19.34 -23.58
CA GLY A 359 -4.16 -19.98 -23.09
C GLY A 359 -4.95 -19.07 -22.14
N SER A 360 -6.24 -19.36 -21.95
CA SER A 360 -7.15 -18.50 -21.18
C SER A 360 -6.73 -18.36 -19.71
N SER A 361 -7.29 -17.36 -19.03
CA SER A 361 -7.13 -17.24 -17.58
C SER A 361 -7.65 -18.51 -16.90
N GLY A 362 -6.90 -19.10 -15.96
CA GLY A 362 -7.28 -20.37 -15.34
C GLY A 362 -6.94 -21.66 -16.12
N ALA A 363 -6.46 -21.58 -17.36
CA ALA A 363 -6.09 -22.77 -18.16
C ALA A 363 -4.95 -23.61 -17.55
N GLY A 364 -4.17 -23.05 -16.62
CA GLY A 364 -3.09 -23.76 -15.93
C GLY A 364 -1.68 -23.33 -16.35
N LYS A 365 -1.51 -22.21 -17.07
CA LYS A 365 -0.21 -21.70 -17.56
C LYS A 365 0.85 -21.60 -16.46
N SER A 366 0.53 -20.89 -15.37
CA SER A 366 1.44 -20.74 -14.22
C SER A 366 1.69 -22.06 -13.50
N THR A 367 0.69 -22.97 -13.45
CA THR A 367 0.88 -24.33 -12.90
C THR A 367 1.88 -25.12 -13.75
N LEU A 368 1.75 -25.07 -15.07
CA LEU A 368 2.64 -25.76 -16.00
C LEU A 368 4.07 -25.20 -15.91
N VAL A 369 4.24 -23.88 -16.04
CA VAL A 369 5.58 -23.26 -16.15
C VAL A 369 6.25 -23.09 -14.78
N LEU A 370 5.60 -22.37 -13.86
CA LEU A 370 6.22 -21.89 -12.62
C LEU A 370 6.23 -22.94 -11.49
N GLU A 371 5.55 -24.07 -11.69
CA GLU A 371 5.51 -25.19 -10.75
C GLU A 371 5.98 -26.50 -11.39
N MET A 372 5.27 -27.05 -12.39
CA MET A 372 5.58 -28.38 -12.95
C MET A 372 6.93 -28.40 -13.69
N MET A 373 7.12 -27.52 -14.67
CA MET A 373 8.36 -27.42 -15.44
C MET A 373 9.51 -26.93 -14.58
N TYR A 374 9.27 -25.95 -13.70
CA TYR A 374 10.26 -25.49 -12.74
C TYR A 374 10.79 -26.65 -11.87
N SER A 375 9.90 -27.44 -11.26
CA SER A 375 10.30 -28.60 -10.45
C SER A 375 11.09 -29.63 -11.27
N SER A 376 10.65 -29.95 -12.49
CA SER A 376 11.33 -30.89 -13.38
C SER A 376 12.76 -30.46 -13.73
N LEU A 377 12.95 -29.17 -14.03
CA LEU A 377 14.26 -28.62 -14.37
C LEU A 377 15.22 -28.59 -13.16
N ILE A 378 14.71 -28.27 -11.97
CA ILE A 378 15.49 -28.31 -10.73
C ILE A 378 15.89 -29.75 -10.40
N GLU A 379 14.98 -30.72 -10.50
CA GLU A 379 15.28 -32.15 -10.34
C GLU A 379 16.36 -32.61 -11.34
N SER A 380 16.34 -32.06 -12.56
CA SER A 380 17.33 -32.31 -13.62
C SER A 380 18.62 -31.49 -13.48
N LYS A 381 18.80 -30.73 -12.39
CA LYS A 381 19.96 -29.87 -12.11
C LYS A 381 20.27 -28.83 -13.20
N VAL A 382 19.25 -28.41 -13.96
CA VAL A 382 19.38 -27.30 -14.91
C VAL A 382 19.30 -25.98 -14.12
N PRO A 383 20.21 -25.01 -14.33
CA PRO A 383 20.08 -23.69 -13.72
C PRO A 383 18.79 -23.01 -14.21
N VAL A 384 17.88 -22.68 -13.28
CA VAL A 384 16.62 -22.00 -13.60
C VAL A 384 16.51 -20.68 -12.87
N VAL A 385 16.10 -19.65 -13.61
CA VAL A 385 15.78 -18.33 -13.09
C VAL A 385 14.29 -18.11 -13.25
N LYS A 386 13.60 -17.86 -12.13
CA LYS A 386 12.15 -17.64 -12.10
C LYS A 386 11.84 -16.19 -11.74
N LEU A 387 11.18 -15.47 -12.64
CA LEU A 387 10.74 -14.09 -12.44
C LEU A 387 9.21 -14.02 -12.48
N ASP A 388 8.57 -14.08 -11.31
CA ASP A 388 7.11 -14.03 -11.14
C ASP A 388 6.58 -12.61 -10.88
N SER A 389 5.25 -12.46 -10.93
CA SER A 389 4.54 -11.19 -10.66
C SER A 389 4.38 -10.86 -9.16
N LYS A 390 4.81 -11.73 -8.23
CA LYS A 390 4.60 -11.52 -6.79
C LYS A 390 5.44 -10.36 -6.26
N PRO A 391 4.90 -9.43 -5.46
CA PRO A 391 5.72 -8.35 -4.93
C PRO A 391 6.86 -8.92 -4.06
N PRO A 392 8.09 -8.37 -4.14
CA PRO A 392 9.14 -8.72 -3.20
C PRO A 392 8.68 -8.37 -1.78
N GLY A 393 9.19 -9.10 -0.78
CA GLY A 393 8.78 -8.98 0.62
C GLY A 393 8.54 -7.53 1.08
N LYS A 394 7.43 -7.30 1.81
CA LYS A 394 6.87 -5.99 2.20
C LYS A 394 7.78 -5.17 3.14
N SER A 395 8.98 -4.82 2.70
CA SER A 395 9.75 -3.72 3.28
C SER A 395 9.16 -2.41 2.76
N THR A 396 8.37 -1.74 3.58
CA THR A 396 7.73 -0.45 3.26
C THR A 396 8.73 0.69 3.00
N ALA A 397 10.02 0.48 3.27
CA ALA A 397 11.08 1.48 3.13
C ALA A 397 12.05 1.22 1.96
N SER A 398 11.83 0.18 1.14
CA SER A 398 12.73 -0.13 0.02
C SER A 398 12.53 0.85 -1.14
N ILE A 399 13.63 1.33 -1.70
CA ILE A 399 13.67 2.15 -2.92
C ILE A 399 14.31 1.38 -4.07
N VAL A 400 14.12 1.86 -5.30
CA VAL A 400 14.69 1.29 -6.52
C VAL A 400 16.20 1.09 -6.41
N ALA A 401 16.96 2.07 -5.89
CA ALA A 401 18.41 1.96 -5.70
C ALA A 401 18.82 0.80 -4.78
N THR A 402 18.11 0.62 -3.67
CA THR A 402 18.36 -0.47 -2.72
C THR A 402 18.01 -1.82 -3.34
N TYR A 403 16.91 -1.86 -4.10
CA TYR A 403 16.47 -3.06 -4.78
C TYR A 403 17.47 -3.53 -5.83
N LEU A 404 18.00 -2.61 -6.63
CA LEU A 404 19.04 -2.84 -7.64
C LEU A 404 20.44 -3.02 -7.04
N GLU A 405 20.58 -2.92 -5.72
CA GLU A 405 21.85 -3.11 -4.98
C GLU A 405 22.93 -2.07 -5.34
N VAL A 406 22.53 -0.87 -5.81
CA VAL A 406 23.46 0.22 -6.17
C VAL A 406 23.49 1.35 -5.15
N PHE A 407 22.60 1.32 -4.15
CA PHE A 407 22.53 2.36 -3.14
C PHE A 407 23.77 2.43 -2.25
N ASP A 408 24.41 1.29 -1.98
CA ASP A 408 25.62 1.23 -1.16
C ASP A 408 26.81 1.91 -1.87
N ASP A 409 26.93 1.70 -3.18
CA ASP A 409 27.95 2.38 -4.00
C ASP A 409 27.71 3.90 -4.04
N ILE A 410 26.45 4.35 -4.19
CA ILE A 410 26.09 5.78 -4.09
C ILE A 410 26.53 6.34 -2.73
N ARG A 411 26.13 5.69 -1.63
CA ARG A 411 26.47 6.16 -0.26
C ARG A 411 27.99 6.22 -0.05
N LYS A 412 28.73 5.28 -0.62
CA LYS A 412 30.19 5.24 -0.54
C LYS A 412 30.84 6.44 -1.21
N GLU A 413 30.41 6.82 -2.42
CA GLU A 413 30.96 8.01 -3.09
C GLU A 413 30.71 9.28 -2.28
N PHE A 414 29.51 9.46 -1.74
CA PHE A 414 29.22 10.62 -0.88
C PHE A 414 30.02 10.61 0.44
N SER A 415 30.24 9.44 1.04
CA SER A 415 31.04 9.34 2.26
C SER A 415 32.51 9.68 2.05
N ARG A 416 33.08 9.36 0.87
CA ARG A 416 34.46 9.73 0.54
C ARG A 416 34.61 11.24 0.47
N GLU A 417 33.66 11.92 -0.17
CA GLU A 417 33.65 13.39 -0.27
C GLU A 417 33.48 14.07 1.10
N ALA A 418 32.68 13.48 2.00
CA ALA A 418 32.39 14.05 3.31
C ALA A 418 33.37 13.63 4.44
N THR A 419 34.40 12.84 4.13
CA THR A 419 35.39 12.37 5.12
C THR A 419 36.21 13.55 5.66
N PRO A 420 36.50 13.63 6.97
CA PRO A 420 36.19 12.67 8.05
C PRO A 420 34.88 12.95 8.81
N TYR A 421 34.05 13.88 8.35
CA TYR A 421 32.92 14.39 9.13
C TYR A 421 31.67 13.50 9.07
N LEU A 422 31.41 12.86 7.93
CA LEU A 422 30.28 11.94 7.74
C LEU A 422 30.77 10.57 7.25
N THR A 423 30.00 9.54 7.58
CA THR A 423 30.27 8.15 7.21
C THR A 423 29.20 7.63 6.25
N GLU A 424 29.42 6.46 5.64
CA GLU A 424 28.42 5.79 4.79
C GLU A 424 27.04 5.63 5.46
N SER A 425 27.00 5.46 6.79
CA SER A 425 25.75 5.32 7.54
C SER A 425 24.96 6.62 7.67
N ASP A 426 25.63 7.77 7.53
CA ASP A 426 25.00 9.09 7.50
C ASP A 426 24.34 9.36 6.14
N PHE A 427 24.76 8.68 5.08
CA PHE A 427 24.11 8.74 3.76
C PHE A 427 22.95 7.74 3.59
N SER A 428 22.52 7.08 4.67
CA SER A 428 21.34 6.21 4.69
C SER A 428 20.16 6.86 5.41
N PHE A 429 19.03 7.00 4.72
CA PHE A 429 17.78 7.48 5.31
C PHE A 429 17.12 6.45 6.25
N ASN A 430 17.62 5.21 6.32
CA ASN A 430 17.20 4.20 7.29
C ASN A 430 18.11 4.13 8.53
N ALA A 431 19.12 5.01 8.62
CA ALA A 431 20.12 5.00 9.69
C ALA A 431 20.39 6.44 10.20
N ARG A 432 21.65 6.78 10.48
CA ARG A 432 22.04 8.05 11.14
C ARG A 432 21.68 9.30 10.34
N GLY A 433 21.60 9.16 9.02
CA GLY A 433 21.24 10.22 8.07
C GLY A 433 19.79 10.63 8.06
N ALA A 434 18.91 9.82 8.64
CA ALA A 434 17.47 10.01 8.58
C ALA A 434 17.06 11.37 9.16
N CYS A 435 16.15 12.06 8.47
CA CYS A 435 15.50 13.25 9.02
C CYS A 435 14.83 12.89 10.36
N PRO A 436 15.12 13.61 11.45
CA PRO A 436 14.64 13.25 12.79
C PRO A 436 13.14 13.46 12.99
N VAL A 437 12.49 14.23 12.11
CA VAL A 437 11.05 14.50 12.20
C VAL A 437 10.23 13.40 11.53
N CYS A 438 10.57 13.05 10.29
CA CYS A 438 9.86 12.02 9.56
C CYS A 438 10.50 10.62 9.68
N ASN A 439 11.57 10.47 10.47
CA ASN A 439 12.36 9.24 10.61
C ASN A 439 12.75 8.62 9.26
N GLY A 440 13.17 9.46 8.32
CA GLY A 440 13.58 8.99 6.98
C GLY A 440 12.45 8.66 6.01
N SER A 441 11.17 8.77 6.40
CA SER A 441 10.04 8.51 5.48
C SER A 441 9.90 9.57 4.37
N GLY A 442 10.40 10.78 4.63
CA GLY A 442 10.18 11.98 3.80
C GLY A 442 8.75 12.48 3.82
N ASN A 443 7.84 11.85 4.57
CA ASN A 443 6.42 12.16 4.55
C ASN A 443 5.81 12.17 5.96
N GLU A 444 4.91 13.12 6.21
CA GLU A 444 4.07 13.19 7.41
C GLU A 444 2.60 13.26 6.99
N GLY A 445 1.84 12.21 7.29
CA GLY A 445 0.40 12.15 6.97
C GLY A 445 0.07 12.25 5.47
N GLY A 446 0.93 11.69 4.60
CA GLY A 446 0.77 11.71 3.15
C GLY A 446 1.23 12.99 2.45
N LYS A 447 1.89 13.91 3.19
CA LYS A 447 2.49 15.13 2.65
C LYS A 447 4.02 15.08 2.78
N PRO A 448 4.77 15.73 1.88
CA PRO A 448 6.21 15.91 2.07
C PRO A 448 6.50 16.52 3.45
N CYS A 449 7.50 15.98 4.14
CA CYS A 449 7.94 16.46 5.45
C CYS A 449 8.30 17.95 5.37
N GLY A 450 7.75 18.77 6.27
CA GLY A 450 7.98 20.21 6.29
C GLY A 450 9.40 20.63 6.72
N VAL A 451 10.20 19.68 7.24
CA VAL A 451 11.57 19.96 7.69
C VAL A 451 12.60 19.60 6.64
N CYS A 452 12.54 18.38 6.14
CA CYS A 452 13.47 17.93 5.11
C CYS A 452 12.96 18.19 3.68
N PHE A 453 11.77 18.79 3.54
CA PHE A 453 11.14 19.06 2.24
C PHE A 453 10.96 17.80 1.37
N GLY A 454 10.72 16.66 2.01
CA GLY A 454 10.61 15.36 1.33
C GLY A 454 11.94 14.66 1.03
N SER A 455 13.08 15.29 1.35
CA SER A 455 14.42 14.77 1.04
C SER A 455 14.76 13.49 1.79
N ARG A 456 14.12 13.22 2.94
CA ARG A 456 14.36 12.09 3.89
C ARG A 456 15.61 12.23 4.75
N TYR A 457 16.46 13.22 4.51
CA TYR A 457 17.76 13.34 5.16
C TYR A 457 17.86 14.54 6.08
N LYS A 458 18.88 14.52 6.96
CA LYS A 458 19.34 15.69 7.73
C LYS A 458 20.00 16.73 6.84
N PRO A 459 19.98 18.02 7.22
CA PRO A 459 20.66 19.10 6.49
C PRO A 459 22.13 18.81 6.15
N ASP A 460 22.92 18.31 7.10
CA ASP A 460 24.36 18.07 6.89
C ASP A 460 24.64 17.08 5.74
N VAL A 461 23.74 16.10 5.53
CA VAL A 461 23.83 15.13 4.44
C VAL A 461 23.51 15.78 3.08
N LEU A 462 22.58 16.73 3.05
CA LEU A 462 22.17 17.44 1.84
C LEU A 462 23.20 18.46 1.37
N LEU A 463 24.01 18.97 2.31
CA LEU A 463 25.09 19.91 2.05
C LEU A 463 26.30 19.24 1.36
N THR A 464 26.48 17.93 1.52
CA THR A 464 27.51 17.19 0.77
C THR A 464 27.11 17.07 -0.70
N LYS A 465 27.98 17.52 -1.60
CA LYS A 465 27.79 17.46 -3.04
C LYS A 465 28.90 16.66 -3.70
N VAL A 466 28.54 15.70 -4.56
CA VAL A 466 29.46 15.00 -5.46
C VAL A 466 29.10 15.42 -6.88
N GLU A 467 30.06 16.01 -7.59
CA GLU A 467 29.83 16.59 -8.93
C GLU A 467 28.69 17.62 -8.97
N GLY A 468 28.53 18.39 -7.89
CA GLY A 468 27.47 19.40 -7.76
C GLY A 468 26.09 18.84 -7.35
N LEU A 469 25.94 17.51 -7.26
CA LEU A 469 24.69 16.84 -6.89
C LEU A 469 24.73 16.35 -5.45
N SER A 470 23.64 16.56 -4.70
CA SER A 470 23.43 15.91 -3.41
C SER A 470 22.95 14.47 -3.62
N ILE A 471 22.99 13.66 -2.56
CA ILE A 471 22.47 12.29 -2.63
C ILE A 471 20.98 12.26 -3.01
N VAL A 472 20.22 13.29 -2.62
CA VAL A 472 18.81 13.41 -2.96
C VAL A 472 18.61 13.74 -4.42
N ASP A 473 19.46 14.60 -4.99
CA ASP A 473 19.44 14.91 -6.41
C ASP A 473 19.68 13.63 -7.22
N VAL A 474 20.71 12.84 -6.87
CA VAL A 474 20.99 11.53 -7.51
C VAL A 474 19.81 10.55 -7.39
N LEU A 475 19.08 10.57 -6.28
CA LEU A 475 17.92 9.71 -6.07
C LEU A 475 16.65 10.21 -6.79
N GLN A 476 16.54 11.50 -7.11
CA GLN A 476 15.32 12.10 -7.66
C GLN A 476 15.42 12.47 -9.14
N LEU A 477 16.61 12.68 -9.67
CA LEU A 477 16.81 12.94 -11.08
C LEU A 477 16.42 11.72 -11.93
N ASN A 478 16.06 11.99 -13.18
CA ASN A 478 15.98 10.93 -14.17
C ASN A 478 17.38 10.31 -14.32
N ILE A 479 17.45 8.99 -14.35
CA ILE A 479 18.73 8.28 -14.49
C ILE A 479 19.47 8.66 -15.78
N LEU A 480 18.75 9.15 -16.79
CA LEU A 480 19.29 9.67 -18.05
C LEU A 480 20.02 11.02 -17.89
N ASP A 481 19.67 11.81 -16.88
CA ASP A 481 20.25 13.12 -16.61
C ASP A 481 21.50 13.05 -15.73
N ILE A 482 21.76 11.89 -15.10
CA ILE A 482 22.93 11.69 -14.25
C ILE A 482 24.16 11.45 -15.12
N ASN A 483 25.22 12.22 -14.88
CA ASN A 483 26.50 12.02 -15.54
C ASN A 483 27.17 10.73 -15.05
N THR A 484 27.20 9.70 -15.90
CA THR A 484 27.80 8.39 -15.59
C THR A 484 29.22 8.23 -16.13
N SER A 485 29.97 9.31 -16.38
CA SER A 485 31.34 9.24 -16.90
C SER A 485 32.44 9.33 -15.83
N LYS A 486 32.09 9.66 -14.58
CA LYS A 486 33.03 9.94 -13.48
C LYS A 486 32.59 9.23 -12.18
N ALA A 487 32.27 9.96 -11.10
CA ALA A 487 31.97 9.41 -9.78
C ALA A 487 30.81 8.39 -9.82
N PHE A 488 29.83 8.60 -10.70
CA PHE A 488 28.70 7.69 -10.90
C PHE A 488 28.88 6.69 -12.05
N GLY A 489 30.13 6.36 -12.42
CA GLY A 489 30.44 5.44 -13.52
C GLY A 489 29.78 4.06 -13.41
N PHE A 490 29.58 3.58 -12.17
CA PHE A 490 28.90 2.32 -11.89
C PHE A 490 27.41 2.31 -12.29
N LEU A 491 26.77 3.49 -12.41
CA LEU A 491 25.38 3.62 -12.84
C LEU A 491 25.19 3.53 -14.36
N SER A 492 26.25 3.56 -15.16
CA SER A 492 26.16 3.49 -16.64
C SER A 492 25.36 2.27 -17.14
N ASN A 493 25.59 1.10 -16.55
CA ASN A 493 24.85 -0.13 -16.89
C ASN A 493 23.41 -0.08 -16.39
N VAL A 494 23.17 0.50 -15.21
CA VAL A 494 21.83 0.67 -14.64
C VAL A 494 21.00 1.55 -15.56
N ARG A 495 21.55 2.70 -15.97
CA ARG A 495 20.95 3.63 -16.92
C ARG A 495 20.53 2.91 -18.20
N ARG A 496 21.46 2.18 -18.83
CA ARG A 496 21.20 1.45 -20.08
C ARG A 496 20.09 0.42 -19.94
N ILE A 497 20.06 -0.34 -18.84
CA ILE A 497 19.07 -1.41 -18.62
C ILE A 497 17.70 -0.84 -18.25
N LEU A 498 17.64 0.20 -17.43
CA LEU A 498 16.37 0.84 -17.09
C LEU A 498 15.75 1.52 -18.31
N ASP A 499 16.55 2.19 -19.13
CA ASP A 499 16.08 2.78 -20.39
C ASP A 499 15.54 1.72 -21.35
N ALA A 500 16.33 0.67 -21.57
CA ALA A 500 15.97 -0.51 -22.36
C ALA A 500 14.66 -1.18 -21.93
N LEU A 501 14.35 -1.21 -20.63
CA LEU A 501 13.13 -1.82 -20.09
C LEU A 501 11.96 -0.83 -19.91
N SER A 502 12.05 0.36 -20.53
CA SER A 502 11.04 1.42 -20.39
C SER A 502 10.77 1.77 -18.91
N LEU A 503 11.84 1.85 -18.11
CA LEU A 503 11.85 2.24 -16.70
C LEU A 503 12.65 3.53 -16.45
N ALA A 504 13.10 4.24 -17.48
CA ALA A 504 13.85 5.49 -17.31
C ALA A 504 13.05 6.59 -16.60
N HIS A 505 11.71 6.55 -16.67
CA HIS A 505 10.83 7.47 -15.92
C HIS A 505 10.83 7.21 -14.40
N ILE A 506 11.39 6.09 -13.96
CA ILE A 506 11.50 5.73 -12.54
C ILE A 506 12.80 6.27 -11.97
N THR A 507 12.68 7.07 -10.91
CA THR A 507 13.83 7.59 -10.18
C THR A 507 14.37 6.55 -9.20
N LEU A 508 15.68 6.60 -8.93
CA LEU A 508 16.35 5.67 -8.02
C LEU A 508 15.81 5.72 -6.58
N GLY A 509 15.24 6.86 -6.17
CA GLY A 509 14.62 7.10 -4.87
C GLY A 509 13.14 6.74 -4.78
N ARG A 510 12.48 6.33 -5.89
CA ARG A 510 11.08 5.93 -5.90
C ARG A 510 10.91 4.68 -5.01
N ALA A 511 9.85 4.68 -4.20
CA ALA A 511 9.55 3.56 -3.32
C ALA A 511 9.08 2.35 -4.14
N THR A 512 9.61 1.15 -3.87
CA THR A 512 9.24 -0.07 -4.63
C THR A 512 7.77 -0.46 -4.45
N SER A 513 7.17 -0.08 -3.32
CA SER A 513 5.74 -0.26 -3.05
C SER A 513 4.82 0.64 -3.88
N SER A 514 5.36 1.71 -4.47
CA SER A 514 4.61 2.63 -5.36
C SER A 514 4.69 2.25 -6.83
N LEU A 515 5.40 1.16 -7.15
CA LEU A 515 5.53 0.66 -8.51
C LEU A 515 4.29 -0.15 -8.90
N SER A 516 3.87 -0.01 -10.15
CA SER A 516 2.87 -0.91 -10.72
C SER A 516 3.39 -2.34 -10.78
N GLY A 517 2.51 -3.33 -10.94
CA GLY A 517 2.91 -4.73 -11.08
C GLY A 517 3.88 -4.95 -12.25
N GLY A 518 3.64 -4.28 -13.39
CA GLY A 518 4.51 -4.32 -14.57
C GLY A 518 5.86 -3.63 -14.34
N GLU A 519 5.87 -2.44 -13.72
CA GLU A 519 7.12 -1.74 -13.37
C GLU A 519 7.99 -2.59 -12.44
N LEU A 520 7.37 -3.22 -11.44
CA LEU A 520 8.05 -4.06 -10.46
C LEU A 520 8.65 -5.32 -11.09
N GLN A 521 7.93 -5.94 -12.02
CA GLN A 521 8.42 -7.10 -12.75
C GLN A 521 9.60 -6.74 -13.64
N ARG A 522 9.50 -5.64 -14.40
CA ARG A 522 10.62 -5.16 -15.22
C ARG A 522 11.81 -4.76 -14.34
N LEU A 523 11.58 -4.26 -13.13
CA LEU A 523 12.66 -4.00 -12.18
C LEU A 523 13.33 -5.29 -11.66
N LYS A 524 12.57 -6.37 -11.43
CA LYS A 524 13.13 -7.71 -11.13
C LYS A 524 14.03 -8.19 -12.28
N LEU A 525 13.56 -8.03 -13.51
CA LEU A 525 14.32 -8.37 -14.71
C LEU A 525 15.60 -7.52 -14.81
N ALA A 526 15.52 -6.21 -14.57
CA ALA A 526 16.68 -5.33 -14.54
C ALA A 526 17.74 -5.80 -13.53
N LYS A 527 17.32 -6.11 -12.29
CA LYS A 527 18.20 -6.65 -11.24
C LYS A 527 18.85 -7.96 -11.69
N PHE A 528 18.08 -8.85 -12.28
CA PHE A 528 18.58 -10.13 -12.77
C PHE A 528 19.67 -9.95 -13.82
N ILE A 529 19.41 -9.12 -14.85
CA ILE A 529 20.35 -8.81 -15.93
C ILE A 529 21.63 -8.18 -15.37
N LEU A 530 21.49 -7.19 -14.46
CA LEU A 530 22.64 -6.52 -13.82
C LEU A 530 23.55 -7.51 -13.08
N ARG A 531 22.97 -8.46 -12.34
CA ARG A 531 23.73 -9.42 -11.52
C ARG A 531 24.42 -10.52 -12.34
N HIS A 532 23.84 -10.93 -13.47
CA HIS A 532 24.30 -12.13 -14.19
C HIS A 532 24.95 -11.83 -15.55
N LYS A 533 25.17 -10.54 -15.89
CA LYS A 533 25.80 -10.09 -17.15
C LYS A 533 27.10 -10.83 -17.53
N ARG A 534 27.88 -11.30 -16.54
CA ARG A 534 29.18 -11.97 -16.76
C ARG A 534 29.10 -13.51 -16.79
N THR A 535 28.00 -14.11 -16.34
CA THR A 535 27.82 -15.56 -16.17
C THR A 535 26.77 -16.16 -17.11
N LEU A 536 25.81 -15.37 -17.60
CA LEU A 536 24.71 -15.83 -18.47
C LEU A 536 25.20 -16.53 -19.75
N GLY A 537 26.29 -16.07 -20.37
CA GLY A 537 26.82 -16.68 -21.60
C GLY A 537 27.60 -17.99 -21.39
N LYS A 538 27.82 -18.45 -20.16
CA LYS A 538 28.63 -19.64 -19.85
C LYS A 538 27.81 -20.83 -19.33
N GLU A 539 26.57 -20.60 -18.92
CA GLU A 539 25.68 -21.63 -18.38
C GLU A 539 24.43 -21.75 -19.25
N ARG A 540 24.07 -22.98 -19.66
CA ARG A 540 22.81 -23.27 -20.36
C ARG A 540 21.62 -23.15 -19.38
N ALA A 541 21.29 -21.92 -18.99
CA ALA A 541 20.22 -21.62 -18.04
C ALA A 541 18.86 -21.49 -18.73
N VAL A 542 17.79 -21.76 -17.97
CA VAL A 542 16.40 -21.53 -18.38
C VAL A 542 15.85 -20.32 -17.63
N VAL A 543 15.31 -19.35 -18.35
CA VAL A 543 14.68 -18.15 -17.78
C VAL A 543 13.17 -18.25 -17.94
N MET A 544 12.44 -18.20 -16.83
CA MET A 544 10.97 -18.23 -16.79
C MET A 544 10.41 -16.85 -16.45
N LEU A 545 9.57 -16.31 -17.32
CA LEU A 545 8.96 -14.99 -17.20
C LEU A 545 7.43 -15.11 -17.10
N ASP A 546 6.81 -14.41 -16.15
CA ASP A 546 5.36 -14.42 -15.93
C ASP A 546 4.71 -13.10 -16.37
N GLU A 547 4.27 -12.97 -17.63
CA GLU A 547 3.67 -11.75 -18.22
C GLU A 547 4.61 -10.53 -18.30
N PRO A 548 5.85 -10.66 -18.82
CA PRO A 548 6.83 -9.58 -18.83
C PRO A 548 6.39 -8.30 -19.58
N SER A 549 5.46 -8.41 -20.53
CA SER A 549 4.91 -7.28 -21.29
C SER A 549 3.79 -6.50 -20.58
N ARG A 550 3.41 -6.88 -19.36
CA ARG A 550 2.26 -6.30 -18.66
C ARG A 550 2.37 -4.77 -18.50
N GLY A 551 1.30 -4.05 -18.84
CA GLY A 551 1.23 -2.60 -18.74
C GLY A 551 2.24 -1.87 -19.64
N LEU A 552 2.56 -2.45 -20.79
CA LEU A 552 3.30 -1.80 -21.87
C LEU A 552 2.40 -1.63 -23.08
N ASP A 553 2.62 -0.53 -23.81
CA ASP A 553 2.11 -0.36 -25.15
C ASP A 553 2.94 -1.16 -26.17
N SER A 554 2.54 -1.13 -27.44
CA SER A 554 3.21 -1.85 -28.52
C SER A 554 4.71 -1.52 -28.62
N THR A 555 5.05 -0.23 -28.56
CA THR A 555 6.43 0.25 -28.58
C THR A 555 7.25 -0.33 -27.43
N GLY A 556 6.72 -0.29 -26.21
CA GLY A 556 7.36 -0.85 -25.02
C GLY A 556 7.54 -2.37 -25.11
N VAL A 557 6.55 -3.11 -25.65
CA VAL A 557 6.67 -4.56 -25.86
C VAL A 557 7.77 -4.88 -26.87
N SER A 558 7.84 -4.14 -27.97
CA SER A 558 8.92 -4.27 -28.95
C SER A 558 10.29 -4.03 -28.30
N GLN A 559 10.47 -2.93 -27.56
CA GLN A 559 11.72 -2.63 -26.86
C GLN A 559 12.11 -3.72 -25.86
N LEU A 560 11.16 -4.15 -25.02
CA LEU A 560 11.37 -5.23 -24.06
C LEU A 560 11.85 -6.51 -24.76
N TYR A 561 11.20 -6.89 -25.86
CA TYR A 561 11.55 -8.11 -26.59
C TYR A 561 12.98 -8.04 -27.17
N GLU A 562 13.35 -6.93 -27.80
CA GLU A 562 14.73 -6.72 -28.32
C GLU A 562 15.78 -6.81 -27.20
N VAL A 563 15.46 -6.30 -26.02
CA VAL A 563 16.36 -6.35 -24.85
C VAL A 563 16.46 -7.78 -24.31
N LEU A 564 15.35 -8.51 -24.25
CA LEU A 564 15.41 -9.93 -23.89
C LEU A 564 16.25 -10.71 -24.90
N LEU A 565 16.13 -10.42 -26.20
CA LEU A 565 16.98 -11.03 -27.23
C LEU A 565 18.46 -10.69 -27.04
N GLU A 566 18.82 -9.43 -26.81
CA GLU A 566 20.21 -9.00 -26.64
C GLU A 566 20.85 -9.64 -25.42
N TYR A 567 20.17 -9.60 -24.26
CA TYR A 567 20.78 -9.96 -22.98
C TYR A 567 20.59 -11.42 -22.58
N LEU A 568 19.59 -12.11 -23.13
CA LEU A 568 19.33 -13.53 -22.89
C LEU A 568 19.68 -14.41 -24.11
N ALA A 569 20.47 -13.88 -25.04
CA ALA A 569 20.99 -14.63 -26.18
C ALA A 569 21.70 -15.91 -25.70
N GLY A 570 21.37 -17.05 -26.34
CA GLY A 570 21.92 -18.37 -26.00
C GLY A 570 21.27 -19.04 -24.78
N LEU A 571 20.22 -18.45 -24.20
CA LEU A 571 19.44 -19.06 -23.12
C LEU A 571 18.08 -19.56 -23.63
N THR A 572 17.50 -20.50 -22.90
CA THR A 572 16.10 -20.90 -23.14
C THR A 572 15.19 -19.98 -22.35
N VAL A 573 14.32 -19.22 -23.04
CA VAL A 573 13.38 -18.30 -22.40
C VAL A 573 11.97 -18.84 -22.55
N ILE A 574 11.26 -18.97 -21.43
CA ILE A 574 9.88 -19.47 -21.36
C ILE A 574 9.03 -18.37 -20.73
N ALA A 575 8.21 -17.71 -21.55
CA ALA A 575 7.38 -16.59 -21.11
C ALA A 575 5.90 -16.99 -21.13
N ILE A 576 5.21 -16.83 -20.00
CA ILE A 576 3.74 -16.83 -19.97
C ILE A 576 3.29 -15.48 -20.52
N GLU A 577 2.50 -15.48 -21.58
CA GLU A 577 2.13 -14.24 -22.26
C GLU A 577 0.70 -14.21 -22.77
N HIS A 578 0.20 -12.98 -22.84
CA HIS A 578 -1.12 -12.64 -23.32
C HIS A 578 -1.08 -11.56 -24.40
N ASN A 579 0.01 -10.80 -24.48
CA ASN A 579 0.18 -9.75 -25.48
C ASN A 579 0.55 -10.38 -26.85
N PRO A 580 -0.25 -10.18 -27.90
CA PRO A 580 0.02 -10.82 -29.19
C PRO A 580 1.30 -10.31 -29.84
N GLU A 581 1.71 -9.06 -29.59
CA GLU A 581 2.97 -8.55 -30.12
C GLU A 581 4.16 -9.35 -29.60
N PHE A 582 4.14 -9.74 -28.32
CA PHE A 582 5.14 -10.61 -27.74
C PHE A 582 5.02 -12.05 -28.27
N ILE A 583 3.79 -12.57 -28.33
CA ILE A 583 3.52 -13.95 -28.76
C ILE A 583 3.96 -14.16 -30.21
N TYR A 584 3.63 -13.25 -31.12
CA TYR A 584 3.98 -13.34 -32.55
C TYR A 584 5.46 -13.10 -32.84
N ARG A 585 6.21 -12.55 -31.87
CA ARG A 585 7.68 -12.50 -31.91
C ARG A 585 8.31 -13.79 -31.39
N SER A 586 7.59 -14.60 -30.63
CA SER A 586 8.12 -15.85 -30.08
C SER A 586 8.25 -16.94 -31.15
N THR A 587 9.29 -17.76 -31.04
CA THR A 587 9.62 -18.77 -32.05
C THR A 587 8.78 -20.05 -31.86
N TYR A 588 8.57 -20.44 -30.60
CA TYR A 588 7.82 -21.66 -30.23
C TYR A 588 6.65 -21.30 -29.32
N ILE A 589 5.53 -22.00 -29.48
CA ILE A 589 4.28 -21.72 -28.74
C ILE A 589 3.79 -23.01 -28.08
N ILE A 590 3.36 -22.88 -26.83
CA ILE A 590 2.64 -23.91 -26.07
C ILE A 590 1.28 -23.31 -25.69
N ASP A 591 0.21 -23.81 -26.30
CA ASP A 591 -1.16 -23.34 -26.10
C ASP A 591 -1.96 -24.34 -25.27
N LEU A 592 -2.44 -23.90 -24.10
CA LEU A 592 -3.28 -24.70 -23.20
C LEU A 592 -4.78 -24.59 -23.51
N GLY A 593 -5.15 -23.72 -24.46
CA GLY A 593 -6.54 -23.47 -24.84
C GLY A 593 -7.37 -22.81 -23.73
N ARG A 594 -8.68 -23.09 -23.75
CA ARG A 594 -9.68 -22.54 -22.80
C ARG A 594 -9.52 -23.11 -21.39
N ALA A 595 -10.14 -22.51 -20.37
CA ALA A 595 -10.02 -22.95 -18.97
C ALA A 595 -10.86 -24.19 -18.63
N ILE A 596 -11.49 -24.80 -19.62
CA ILE A 596 -12.47 -25.87 -19.45
C ILE A 596 -11.77 -27.23 -19.43
N GLY A 597 -12.16 -28.07 -18.45
CA GLY A 597 -11.70 -29.45 -18.32
C GLY A 597 -10.24 -29.61 -17.92
N GLU A 598 -9.79 -30.87 -17.88
CA GLU A 598 -8.39 -31.21 -17.66
C GLU A 598 -7.53 -30.93 -18.91
N LYS A 599 -6.27 -30.57 -18.69
CA LYS A 599 -5.28 -30.32 -19.76
C LYS A 599 -4.35 -31.50 -19.93
N ASN A 600 -4.34 -32.11 -21.11
CA ASN A 600 -3.62 -33.33 -21.42
C ASN A 600 -2.91 -33.20 -22.78
N GLN A 601 -2.31 -34.28 -23.25
CA GLN A 601 -1.56 -34.28 -24.52
C GLN A 601 -2.45 -33.97 -25.74
N ASP A 602 -3.74 -34.29 -25.68
CA ASP A 602 -4.67 -34.17 -26.82
C ASP A 602 -5.18 -32.74 -27.02
N ASN A 603 -5.21 -31.93 -25.95
CA ASN A 603 -5.76 -30.57 -25.99
C ASN A 603 -4.72 -29.45 -25.76
N ILE A 604 -3.47 -29.79 -25.46
CA ILE A 604 -2.35 -28.85 -25.45
C ILE A 604 -1.67 -28.89 -26.81
N VAL A 605 -1.58 -27.74 -27.48
CA VAL A 605 -0.92 -27.61 -28.78
C VAL A 605 0.46 -26.98 -28.59
N ALA A 606 1.52 -27.72 -28.89
CA ALA A 606 2.89 -27.20 -28.88
C ALA A 606 3.52 -27.30 -30.28
N GLY A 607 4.17 -26.22 -30.74
CA GLY A 607 4.83 -26.18 -32.04
C GLY A 607 5.43 -24.81 -32.39
N TYR A 608 6.11 -24.75 -33.54
CA TYR A 608 6.56 -23.47 -34.09
C TYR A 608 5.36 -22.66 -34.61
N LEU A 609 5.45 -21.34 -34.46
CA LEU A 609 4.44 -20.43 -34.98
C LEU A 609 4.35 -20.60 -36.52
N GLY A 610 3.16 -20.94 -37.02
CA GLY A 610 2.90 -21.19 -38.45
C GLY A 610 2.90 -22.66 -38.88
N ASP A 611 3.42 -23.58 -38.06
CA ASP A 611 3.37 -25.03 -38.34
C ASP A 611 2.05 -25.68 -37.84
N LYS A 612 1.32 -25.01 -36.94
CA LYS A 612 0.07 -25.51 -36.33
C LYS A 612 -0.95 -24.39 -36.14
N ASP A 613 -2.22 -24.79 -36.08
CA ASP A 613 -3.31 -23.93 -35.62
C ASP A 613 -3.36 -23.93 -34.10
N PHE A 614 -3.22 -22.74 -33.51
CA PHE A 614 -3.26 -22.54 -32.06
C PHE A 614 -4.64 -22.02 -31.65
N PRO A 615 -5.43 -22.78 -30.86
CA PRO A 615 -6.80 -22.41 -30.48
C PRO A 615 -6.95 -21.01 -29.87
N SER A 616 -5.94 -20.55 -29.13
CA SER A 616 -5.95 -19.25 -28.45
C SER A 616 -5.55 -18.07 -29.35
N LEU A 617 -5.07 -18.32 -30.57
CA LEU A 617 -4.55 -17.30 -31.51
C LEU A 617 -5.46 -17.07 -32.74
N ASN A 618 -6.74 -17.45 -32.69
CA ASN A 618 -7.65 -17.34 -33.83
C ASN A 618 -8.39 -15.98 -33.89
N TYR A 619 -7.67 -14.93 -34.27
CA TYR A 619 -8.14 -13.53 -34.23
C TYR A 619 -9.17 -13.14 -35.30
N SER A 620 -9.24 -13.86 -36.41
CA SER A 620 -10.09 -13.52 -37.56
C SER A 620 -11.60 -13.62 -37.23
N LEU A 621 -11.97 -14.68 -36.50
CA LEU A 621 -13.35 -14.95 -36.07
C LEU A 621 -13.94 -13.90 -35.11
N LEU A 622 -13.09 -13.22 -34.33
CA LEU A 622 -13.51 -12.24 -33.31
C LEU A 622 -13.97 -10.90 -33.90
N SER A 623 -13.54 -10.58 -35.12
CA SER A 623 -13.83 -9.29 -35.77
C SER A 623 -15.30 -9.15 -36.15
N ASP A 624 -15.90 -10.24 -36.63
CA ASP A 624 -17.30 -10.29 -37.05
C ASP A 624 -18.25 -10.22 -35.84
N GLU A 625 -17.87 -10.85 -34.71
CA GLU A 625 -18.65 -10.85 -33.46
C GLU A 625 -18.73 -9.46 -32.80
N ILE A 626 -17.62 -8.69 -32.81
CA ILE A 626 -17.58 -7.33 -32.25
C ILE A 626 -18.42 -6.38 -33.10
N LYS A 627 -18.35 -6.51 -34.43
CA LYS A 627 -19.13 -5.68 -35.35
C LYS A 627 -20.63 -5.93 -35.18
N ALA A 628 -21.04 -7.20 -35.12
CA ALA A 628 -22.44 -7.57 -34.87
C ALA A 628 -22.96 -7.03 -33.53
N SER A 629 -22.13 -7.09 -32.47
CA SER A 629 -22.50 -6.58 -31.14
C SER A 629 -22.65 -5.05 -31.13
N LYS A 630 -21.77 -4.32 -31.81
CA LYS A 630 -21.83 -2.85 -31.88
C LYS A 630 -23.06 -2.38 -32.66
N ASP A 631 -23.36 -3.02 -33.79
CA ASP A 631 -24.49 -2.64 -34.66
C ASP A 631 -25.86 -2.92 -33.98
N SER A 632 -25.90 -3.84 -33.02
CA SER A 632 -27.11 -4.15 -32.24
C SER A 632 -27.49 -3.11 -31.18
N LEU A 633 -26.60 -2.16 -30.87
CA LEU A 633 -26.81 -1.14 -29.84
C LEU A 633 -26.96 0.23 -30.49
N GLN A 634 -28.19 0.78 -30.47
CA GLN A 634 -28.42 2.11 -31.01
C GLN A 634 -27.63 3.17 -30.23
N PRO A 635 -26.97 4.13 -30.91
CA PRO A 635 -26.33 5.25 -30.24
C PRO A 635 -27.42 6.11 -29.57
N ILE A 636 -27.39 6.16 -28.24
CA ILE A 636 -28.26 7.06 -27.47
C ILE A 636 -27.77 8.49 -27.76
N ALA A 637 -28.64 9.32 -28.32
CA ALA A 637 -28.38 10.74 -28.49
C ALA A 637 -28.11 11.39 -27.13
N PHE A 638 -26.98 12.09 -27.02
CA PHE A 638 -26.51 12.71 -25.78
C PHE A 638 -27.46 13.85 -25.38
N ASN A 639 -28.45 13.57 -24.54
CA ASN A 639 -29.24 14.62 -23.91
C ASN A 639 -28.46 15.15 -22.70
N ALA A 640 -28.00 16.39 -22.79
CA ALA A 640 -27.25 17.12 -21.76
C ALA A 640 -28.13 17.52 -20.55
N ALA A 641 -28.88 16.58 -19.98
CA ALA A 641 -29.62 16.80 -18.75
C ALA A 641 -28.72 16.44 -17.55
N LYS A 642 -28.51 17.42 -16.65
CA LYS A 642 -27.74 17.26 -15.41
C LYS A 642 -28.34 16.10 -14.57
N PRO A 643 -27.54 15.12 -14.11
CA PRO A 643 -28.05 14.08 -13.23
C PRO A 643 -28.47 14.68 -11.88
N GLY A 644 -29.68 14.33 -11.44
CA GLY A 644 -30.20 14.66 -10.12
C GLY A 644 -29.42 13.95 -9.01
N VAL A 645 -29.20 14.67 -7.91
CA VAL A 645 -28.50 14.17 -6.71
C VAL A 645 -29.35 13.07 -6.03
N PRO A 646 -28.80 11.89 -5.71
CA PRO A 646 -29.53 10.84 -4.99
C PRO A 646 -29.86 11.22 -3.54
N ASP A 647 -30.95 10.66 -3.05
CA ASP A 647 -31.58 10.96 -1.77
C ASP A 647 -30.71 10.63 -0.53
N ALA A 648 -30.74 11.51 0.47
CA ALA A 648 -29.72 11.72 1.50
C ALA A 648 -29.86 10.85 2.77
N ALA A 649 -30.43 9.64 2.68
CA ALA A 649 -30.94 8.94 3.85
C ALA A 649 -29.97 7.95 4.55
N SER A 650 -28.83 7.57 3.95
CA SER A 650 -27.84 6.71 4.61
C SER A 650 -26.41 7.19 4.30
N GLU A 651 -25.58 7.34 5.34
CA GLU A 651 -24.24 7.98 5.33
C GLU A 651 -24.19 9.50 5.05
N GLY A 652 -25.29 10.11 4.59
CA GLY A 652 -25.38 11.51 4.15
C GLY A 652 -25.07 12.62 5.17
N ARG A 653 -25.05 12.35 6.49
CA ARG A 653 -24.78 13.41 7.48
C ARG A 653 -23.30 13.83 7.53
N TYR A 654 -22.35 12.96 7.17
CA TYR A 654 -20.94 13.37 7.11
C TYR A 654 -20.67 14.36 5.98
N PHE A 655 -21.40 14.25 4.87
CA PHE A 655 -21.27 15.14 3.72
C PHE A 655 -21.95 16.50 3.91
N GLN A 656 -22.95 16.61 4.80
CA GLN A 656 -23.54 17.91 5.18
C GLN A 656 -22.55 18.85 5.89
N PHE A 657 -21.50 18.31 6.49
CA PHE A 657 -20.45 19.10 7.16
C PHE A 657 -19.26 19.42 6.26
N LEU A 658 -19.22 18.93 5.02
CA LEU A 658 -18.23 19.42 4.06
C LEU A 658 -18.64 20.84 3.68
N PRO A 659 -17.80 21.85 3.93
CA PRO A 659 -18.10 23.20 3.47
C PRO A 659 -18.46 23.19 1.99
N HIS A 660 -19.50 23.94 1.58
CA HIS A 660 -19.94 24.02 0.19
C HIS A 660 -18.80 24.35 -0.79
N LEU A 661 -17.73 24.95 -0.28
CA LEU A 661 -16.49 25.27 -0.98
C LEU A 661 -15.70 24.04 -1.48
N TYR A 662 -15.91 22.84 -0.94
CA TYR A 662 -15.26 21.63 -1.47
C TYR A 662 -15.95 21.03 -2.71
N ILE A 663 -17.13 21.57 -3.08
CA ILE A 663 -18.04 20.93 -4.04
C ILE A 663 -18.28 21.80 -5.28
N LYS A 664 -18.04 23.13 -5.22
CA LYS A 664 -18.27 24.02 -6.36
C LYS A 664 -17.04 24.10 -7.29
N GLN A 665 -17.28 23.94 -8.59
CA GLN A 665 -16.23 23.94 -9.61
C GLN A 665 -15.50 25.28 -9.76
N ASN A 666 -16.19 26.39 -9.51
CA ASN A 666 -15.60 27.74 -9.54
C ASN A 666 -14.50 27.94 -8.49
N ASN A 667 -14.42 27.07 -7.47
CA ASN A 667 -13.39 27.18 -6.45
C ASN A 667 -12.02 26.82 -6.99
N PHE A 668 -11.90 25.96 -8.02
CA PHE A 668 -10.61 25.72 -8.68
C PHE A 668 -10.03 27.00 -9.31
N ASP A 669 -10.87 27.91 -9.78
CA ASP A 669 -10.42 29.21 -10.30
C ASP A 669 -9.96 30.13 -9.17
N VAL A 670 -10.66 30.12 -8.02
CA VAL A 670 -10.24 30.84 -6.81
C VAL A 670 -8.92 30.25 -6.28
N GLU A 671 -8.73 28.93 -6.33
CA GLU A 671 -7.46 28.27 -5.98
C GLU A 671 -6.33 28.83 -6.83
N ARG A 672 -6.57 28.90 -8.14
CA ARG A 672 -5.61 29.40 -9.13
C ARG A 672 -5.31 30.89 -8.93
N GLN A 673 -6.29 31.68 -8.52
CA GLN A 673 -6.09 33.09 -8.18
C GLN A 673 -5.23 33.26 -6.93
N PHE A 674 -5.55 32.54 -5.84
CA PHE A 674 -4.73 32.53 -4.62
C PHE A 674 -3.30 32.07 -4.91
N SER A 675 -3.12 30.96 -5.62
CA SER A 675 -1.81 30.42 -6.02
C SER A 675 -0.95 31.46 -6.74
N ASN A 676 -1.56 32.26 -7.61
CA ASN A 676 -0.85 33.26 -8.40
C ASN A 676 -0.62 34.60 -7.68
N ARG A 677 -1.58 35.08 -6.87
CA ARG A 677 -1.67 36.48 -6.43
C ARG A 677 -1.79 36.69 -4.91
N PHE A 678 -1.50 35.68 -4.09
CA PHE A 678 -1.60 35.86 -2.64
C PHE A 678 -0.58 36.88 -2.07
N SER A 679 -0.94 37.50 -0.94
CA SER A 679 -0.07 38.28 -0.06
C SER A 679 -0.32 37.92 1.41
N ILE A 680 0.52 38.42 2.32
CA ILE A 680 0.37 38.21 3.78
C ILE A 680 -0.42 39.38 4.38
N GLN A 681 -1.45 39.07 5.18
CA GLN A 681 -2.37 40.04 5.79
C GLN A 681 -1.67 41.03 6.73
N LYS A 682 -0.76 40.53 7.57
CA LYS A 682 0.04 41.32 8.50
C LYS A 682 1.51 40.99 8.30
N ASN A 683 2.21 41.81 7.52
CA ASN A 683 3.64 41.65 7.39
C ASN A 683 4.30 42.20 8.66
N ASP A 684 5.06 41.36 9.36
CA ASP A 684 6.10 41.86 10.25
C ASP A 684 7.03 42.70 9.35
N GLY A 685 7.28 43.96 9.67
CA GLY A 685 8.05 44.87 8.80
C GLY A 685 9.44 44.33 8.43
N ASN A 686 9.90 43.35 9.21
CA ASN A 686 11.18 42.68 9.10
C ASN A 686 11.11 41.30 8.43
N PHE A 687 9.97 40.85 7.86
CA PHE A 687 9.87 39.58 7.14
C PHE A 687 9.51 39.76 5.65
N ARG A 688 10.11 38.94 4.79
CA ARG A 688 9.82 38.85 3.36
C ARG A 688 9.63 37.40 2.93
N LEU A 689 8.47 37.11 2.35
CA LEU A 689 8.11 35.80 1.82
C LEU A 689 8.42 35.71 0.32
N PHE A 690 8.97 34.58 -0.11
CA PHE A 690 9.26 34.23 -1.51
C PHE A 690 8.56 32.94 -1.90
N LYS A 691 8.29 32.74 -3.20
CA LYS A 691 7.59 31.55 -3.68
C LYS A 691 8.51 30.34 -3.83
N SER A 692 9.80 30.58 -4.06
CA SER A 692 10.78 29.52 -4.30
C SER A 692 12.12 29.79 -3.63
N ARG A 693 12.90 28.72 -3.43
CA ARG A 693 14.28 28.79 -2.95
C ARG A 693 15.12 29.69 -3.85
N ASP A 694 14.93 29.62 -5.15
CA ASP A 694 15.74 30.36 -6.13
C ASP A 694 15.43 31.86 -6.11
N GLU A 695 14.16 32.24 -5.93
CA GLU A 695 13.78 33.64 -5.70
C GLU A 695 14.40 34.18 -4.40
N LEU A 696 14.34 33.39 -3.33
CA LEU A 696 14.93 33.75 -2.04
C LEU A 696 16.45 33.90 -2.16
N GLN A 697 17.13 32.95 -2.81
CA GLN A 697 18.57 33.00 -3.02
C GLN A 697 18.99 34.22 -3.83
N LYS A 698 18.25 34.56 -4.90
CA LYS A 698 18.49 35.78 -5.69
C LYS A 698 18.28 37.05 -4.86
N ALA A 699 17.27 37.08 -4.00
CA ALA A 699 16.97 38.23 -3.15
C ALA A 699 17.99 38.44 -2.03
N VAL A 700 18.54 37.36 -1.49
CA VAL A 700 19.58 37.39 -0.45
C VAL A 700 20.97 37.66 -1.08
N GLY A 701 21.20 37.22 -2.32
CA GLY A 701 22.44 37.45 -3.05
C GLY A 701 23.68 36.89 -2.32
N GLU A 702 24.77 37.66 -2.33
CA GLU A 702 26.01 37.35 -1.61
C GLU A 702 26.06 37.99 -0.21
N ALA A 703 24.92 38.43 0.34
CA ALA A 703 24.87 39.13 1.62
C ALA A 703 25.51 38.30 2.75
N CYS A 704 26.36 38.94 3.55
CA CYS A 704 27.04 38.35 4.70
C CYS A 704 27.01 39.31 5.91
N PRO A 705 26.87 38.81 7.15
CA PRO A 705 26.73 37.39 7.51
C PRO A 705 25.31 36.86 7.27
N LEU A 706 25.22 35.59 6.85
CA LEU A 706 23.96 34.84 6.82
C LEU A 706 23.71 34.20 8.17
N LEU A 707 22.50 34.34 8.68
CA LEU A 707 22.06 33.76 9.94
C LEU A 707 20.87 32.82 9.71
N PHE A 708 20.66 31.89 10.63
CA PHE A 708 19.46 31.05 10.65
C PHE A 708 19.02 30.73 12.07
N ASN A 709 17.74 30.47 12.25
CA ASN A 709 17.20 29.97 13.51
C ASN A 709 17.01 28.43 13.42
N PRO A 710 17.75 27.63 14.19
CA PRO A 710 17.68 26.16 14.12
C PRO A 710 16.38 25.58 14.69
N LEU A 711 15.53 26.40 15.30
CA LEU A 711 14.29 25.99 15.97
C LEU A 711 13.05 26.25 15.14
N VAL A 712 13.15 26.84 13.94
CA VAL A 712 12.00 27.17 13.08
C VAL A 712 11.05 25.98 12.88
N SER A 713 11.59 24.78 12.64
CA SER A 713 10.76 23.56 12.49
C SER A 713 10.05 23.11 13.77
N HIS A 714 10.58 23.45 14.94
CA HIS A 714 9.92 23.20 16.22
C HIS A 714 8.85 24.25 16.50
N LEU A 715 9.14 25.52 16.19
CA LEU A 715 8.22 26.65 16.33
C LEU A 715 6.99 26.52 15.41
N GLU A 716 7.12 25.89 14.25
CA GLU A 716 6.00 25.55 13.37
C GLU A 716 5.02 24.54 14.01
N LYS A 717 5.51 23.64 14.87
CA LYS A 717 4.65 22.66 15.55
C LYS A 717 3.85 23.29 16.68
N PHE A 718 4.50 24.16 17.45
CA PHE A 718 3.89 24.87 18.57
C PHE A 718 4.74 26.11 18.94
N PRO A 719 4.13 27.23 19.37
CA PRO A 719 4.89 28.45 19.68
C PRO A 719 5.89 28.35 20.83
N LYS A 720 5.80 27.31 21.68
CA LYS A 720 6.77 27.00 22.73
C LYS A 720 7.58 25.76 22.35
N VAL A 721 8.90 25.82 22.50
CA VAL A 721 9.80 24.68 22.29
C VAL A 721 10.02 23.97 23.64
N PRO A 722 9.92 22.62 23.70
CA PRO A 722 10.23 21.87 24.91
C PRO A 722 11.65 22.15 25.43
N VAL A 723 11.81 22.28 26.74
CA VAL A 723 13.13 22.56 27.37
C VAL A 723 14.18 21.52 26.98
N SER A 724 13.82 20.24 26.93
CA SER A 724 14.75 19.16 26.51
C SER A 724 15.22 19.33 25.07
N VAL A 725 14.30 19.67 24.16
CA VAL A 725 14.58 19.92 22.74
C VAL A 725 15.46 21.15 22.57
N PHE A 726 15.12 22.25 23.24
CA PHE A 726 15.88 23.48 23.17
C PHE A 726 17.33 23.27 23.63
N LYS A 727 17.54 22.58 24.77
CA LYS A 727 18.88 22.23 25.26
C LYS A 727 19.66 21.35 24.27
N ALA A 728 19.00 20.36 23.68
CA ALA A 728 19.64 19.46 22.72
C ALA A 728 20.09 20.23 21.46
N VAL A 729 19.21 21.04 20.87
CA VAL A 729 19.53 21.85 19.69
C VAL A 729 20.64 22.85 19.99
N THR A 730 20.58 23.57 21.11
CA THR A 730 21.63 24.53 21.50
C THR A 730 23.00 23.84 21.69
N ALA A 731 23.01 22.61 22.20
CA ALA A 731 24.24 21.84 22.36
C ALA A 731 24.89 21.43 21.02
N GLU A 732 24.11 21.21 19.96
CA GLU A 732 24.63 20.87 18.61
C GLU A 732 25.46 22.01 18.01
N TYR A 733 25.21 23.25 18.41
CA TYR A 733 25.91 24.44 17.93
C TYR A 733 26.94 24.98 18.93
N LYS A 734 27.34 24.17 19.91
CA LYS A 734 28.39 24.52 20.88
C LYS A 734 29.71 24.76 20.13
N GLY A 735 30.21 26.00 20.19
CA GLY A 735 31.42 26.44 19.47
C GLY A 735 31.17 27.22 18.17
N ARG A 736 29.91 27.39 17.77
CA ARG A 736 29.50 28.37 16.74
C ARG A 736 29.17 29.71 17.40
N GLU A 737 29.20 30.79 16.62
CA GLU A 737 28.69 32.10 17.05
C GLU A 737 27.16 32.05 17.19
N LEU A 738 26.68 32.11 18.44
CA LEU A 738 25.26 32.11 18.81
C LEU A 738 24.83 33.53 19.22
N TYR A 739 23.67 33.95 18.76
CA TYR A 739 23.08 35.26 19.07
C TYR A 739 21.66 35.09 19.61
N LEU A 740 21.28 35.97 20.55
CA LEU A 740 19.92 36.05 21.11
C LEU A 740 19.40 34.68 21.62
N SER A 741 20.29 33.86 22.18
CA SER A 741 20.03 32.44 22.50
C SER A 741 19.10 32.20 23.69
N GLU A 742 18.54 33.24 24.31
CA GLU A 742 17.60 33.11 25.43
C GLU A 742 16.15 32.92 24.98
N ASP A 743 15.80 33.41 23.79
CA ASP A 743 14.46 33.28 23.21
C ASP A 743 14.50 32.33 22.00
N PRO A 744 13.81 31.18 22.04
CA PRO A 744 13.71 30.25 20.91
C PRO A 744 13.31 30.91 19.58
N TRP A 745 12.50 31.97 19.60
CA TRP A 745 12.07 32.70 18.39
C TRP A 745 13.18 33.56 17.80
N ARG A 746 14.11 34.05 18.63
CA ARG A 746 15.15 35.00 18.23
C ARG A 746 16.53 34.38 18.13
N MET A 747 16.71 33.15 18.60
CA MET A 747 17.98 32.43 18.51
C MET A 747 18.48 32.38 17.07
N LEU A 748 19.72 32.83 16.85
CA LEU A 748 20.37 32.86 15.54
C LEU A 748 21.75 32.23 15.61
N VAL A 749 22.11 31.52 14.55
CA VAL A 749 23.42 30.90 14.32
C VAL A 749 23.99 31.43 13.02
N LYS A 750 25.28 31.77 12.99
CA LYS A 750 25.97 32.17 11.76
C LYS A 750 26.20 30.97 10.83
N ALA A 751 25.75 31.11 9.58
CA ALA A 751 25.96 30.14 8.51
C ALA A 751 27.21 30.47 7.71
N VAL A 752 27.82 29.44 7.12
CA VAL A 752 28.94 29.59 6.16
C VAL A 752 28.48 29.78 4.72
N SER A 753 27.23 29.42 4.41
CA SER A 753 26.66 29.52 3.08
C SER A 753 25.14 29.72 3.13
N PHE A 754 24.58 30.14 2.00
CA PHE A 754 23.13 30.21 1.80
C PHE A 754 22.46 28.85 2.04
N ASP A 755 23.04 27.76 1.52
CA ASP A 755 22.47 26.43 1.65
C ASP A 755 22.42 25.96 3.10
N GLU A 756 23.46 26.27 3.90
CA GLU A 756 23.44 25.98 5.33
C GLU A 756 22.34 26.78 6.03
N ALA A 757 22.29 28.10 5.80
CA ALA A 757 21.28 28.96 6.40
C ALA A 757 19.85 28.50 6.04
N PHE A 758 19.62 28.20 4.77
CA PHE A 758 18.33 27.77 4.25
C PHE A 758 17.94 26.40 4.82
N LEU A 759 18.81 25.38 4.75
CA LEU A 759 18.44 24.02 5.18
C LEU A 759 18.31 23.91 6.70
N LYS A 760 19.24 24.51 7.47
CA LYS A 760 19.21 24.47 8.93
C LYS A 760 18.21 25.46 9.54
N GLY A 761 17.89 26.54 8.83
CA GLY A 761 16.79 27.45 9.16
C GLY A 761 15.40 26.99 8.70
N ALA A 762 15.29 25.75 8.21
CA ALA A 762 14.06 25.19 7.65
C ALA A 762 13.40 26.11 6.60
N GLY A 763 14.18 26.72 5.71
CA GLY A 763 13.70 27.60 4.64
C GLY A 763 13.46 29.05 5.07
N VAL A 764 13.94 29.46 6.25
CA VAL A 764 14.01 30.85 6.72
C VAL A 764 15.47 31.23 6.94
N VAL A 765 15.90 32.30 6.28
CA VAL A 765 17.23 32.89 6.36
C VAL A 765 17.11 34.27 7.01
N ALA A 766 18.05 34.63 7.86
CA ALA A 766 18.07 35.91 8.55
C ALA A 766 19.31 36.72 8.14
N LEU A 767 19.12 38.03 7.98
CA LEU A 767 20.15 39.01 7.66
C LEU A 767 20.09 40.17 8.67
N PRO A 768 21.21 40.57 9.28
CA PRO A 768 21.24 41.80 10.06
C PRO A 768 21.21 43.04 9.17
N ASN A 769 20.51 44.08 9.62
CA ASN A 769 20.58 45.44 9.11
C ASN A 769 21.53 46.26 9.99
N GLY A 770 22.67 46.66 9.42
CA GLY A 770 23.70 47.44 10.13
C GLY A 770 24.67 46.58 10.94
N ASP A 771 25.35 47.19 11.91
CA ASP A 771 26.41 46.53 12.69
C ASP A 771 25.84 45.52 13.70
N PHE A 772 25.95 44.24 13.36
CA PHE A 772 25.59 43.11 14.22
C PHE A 772 26.81 42.68 15.05
N PRO A 773 26.73 42.57 16.40
CA PRO A 773 25.54 42.35 17.25
C PRO A 773 25.05 43.59 18.01
N GLY A 774 25.23 44.80 17.45
CA GLY A 774 24.69 46.04 18.03
C GLY A 774 23.16 46.10 17.97
N PRO A 775 22.52 47.27 18.11
CA PRO A 775 21.06 47.44 17.98
C PRO A 775 20.55 47.24 16.53
N ALA A 776 21.22 46.40 15.74
CA ALA A 776 20.85 46.01 14.38
C ALA A 776 19.46 45.34 14.38
N THR A 777 18.63 45.75 13.43
CA THR A 777 17.36 45.07 13.16
C THR A 777 17.64 43.80 12.36
N ILE A 778 16.96 42.69 12.65
CA ILE A 778 17.12 41.45 11.87
C ILE A 778 15.98 41.35 10.87
N ASN A 779 16.32 41.22 9.59
CA ASN A 779 15.37 40.89 8.54
C ASN A 779 15.37 39.38 8.28
N TYR A 780 14.19 38.82 8.11
CA TYR A 780 13.96 37.41 7.82
C TYR A 780 13.42 37.26 6.39
N TYR A 781 13.98 36.30 5.67
CA TYR A 781 13.64 35.97 4.29
C TYR A 781 13.28 34.49 4.26
N GLY A 782 12.08 34.14 3.80
CA GLY A 782 11.61 32.76 3.89
C GLY A 782 10.77 32.33 2.71
N ILE A 783 10.69 31.01 2.50
CA ILE A 783 9.66 30.38 1.64
C ILE A 783 8.48 29.85 2.46
N ARG A 784 8.44 30.19 3.75
CA ARG A 784 7.36 29.88 4.70
C ARG A 784 7.12 31.09 5.57
N LEU A 785 5.90 31.26 6.04
CA LEU A 785 5.54 32.37 6.93
C LEU A 785 6.37 32.31 8.21
N PHE A 786 6.94 33.44 8.60
CA PHE A 786 7.64 33.62 9.88
C PHE A 786 7.33 35.01 10.42
N ASN A 787 6.59 35.09 11.52
CA ASN A 787 6.20 36.34 12.17
C ASN A 787 6.59 36.30 13.64
N LEU A 788 7.52 37.17 14.04
CA LEU A 788 8.03 37.20 15.41
C LEU A 788 7.03 37.83 16.39
N ALA A 789 6.32 38.88 15.95
CA ALA A 789 5.37 39.62 16.78
C ALA A 789 4.16 38.76 17.18
N GLU A 790 3.58 38.02 16.23
CA GLU A 790 2.45 37.13 16.46
C GLU A 790 2.88 35.70 16.88
N ARG A 791 4.19 35.41 16.87
CA ARG A 791 4.77 34.07 17.13
C ARG A 791 4.11 32.99 16.26
N ILE A 792 4.11 33.23 14.95
CA ILE A 792 3.55 32.34 13.93
C ILE A 792 4.64 31.86 12.98
N VAL A 793 4.71 30.54 12.76
CA VAL A 793 5.44 29.90 11.66
C VAL A 793 4.50 28.95 10.94
N ASP A 794 4.48 28.97 9.60
CA ASP A 794 3.70 28.00 8.84
C ASP A 794 4.25 27.78 7.43
N GLY A 795 4.42 26.51 7.05
CA GLY A 795 4.88 26.09 5.72
C GLY A 795 3.80 25.97 4.65
N ILE A 796 2.68 26.71 4.76
CA ILE A 796 1.66 26.71 3.70
C ILE A 796 2.26 27.26 2.41
N GLN A 797 2.08 26.49 1.34
CA GLN A 797 2.44 26.83 -0.04
C GLN A 797 1.15 27.10 -0.81
N PRO A 798 0.66 28.36 -0.85
CA PRO A 798 -0.60 28.70 -1.49
C PRO A 798 -0.58 28.41 -2.99
N ASP A 799 0.62 28.41 -3.58
CA ASP A 799 0.89 28.05 -4.97
C ASP A 799 0.54 26.60 -5.29
N LYS A 800 0.63 25.71 -4.29
CA LYS A 800 0.49 24.27 -4.52
C LYS A 800 -0.92 23.72 -4.34
N TYR A 801 -1.79 24.28 -3.52
CA TYR A 801 -3.13 23.69 -3.25
C TYR A 801 -4.03 24.68 -2.52
N ALA A 802 -5.27 24.88 -2.95
CA ALA A 802 -6.07 25.91 -2.31
C ALA A 802 -7.57 25.70 -2.03
N PHE A 803 -8.27 24.58 -2.20
CA PHE A 803 -9.63 24.42 -1.63
C PHE A 803 -10.02 22.95 -1.48
N ASN A 804 -9.61 22.07 -2.41
CA ASN A 804 -10.16 20.71 -2.53
C ASN A 804 -9.31 19.55 -1.98
N LEU A 805 -8.22 19.84 -1.25
CA LEU A 805 -7.34 18.81 -0.68
C LEU A 805 -7.14 19.03 0.82
N TYR A 806 -7.10 17.92 1.57
CA TYR A 806 -6.81 17.84 3.03
C TYR A 806 -5.45 18.46 3.45
N ARG A 807 -4.78 19.21 2.58
CA ARG A 807 -3.45 19.81 2.78
C ARG A 807 -3.46 20.97 3.79
N ASN A 808 -4.47 21.83 3.76
CA ASN A 808 -4.66 22.91 4.75
C ASN A 808 -5.69 22.59 5.83
N ALA A 809 -6.21 21.36 5.84
CA ALA A 809 -7.17 20.90 6.83
C ALA A 809 -6.58 20.95 8.24
N CYS A 810 -7.38 21.41 9.19
CA CYS A 810 -7.04 21.41 10.60
C CYS A 810 -6.79 19.98 11.09
N ILE A 811 -5.68 19.77 11.79
CA ILE A 811 -5.28 18.45 12.32
C ILE A 811 -6.20 17.91 13.43
N TYR A 812 -7.01 18.78 14.04
CA TYR A 812 -7.94 18.41 15.10
C TYR A 812 -9.25 17.87 14.53
N CYS A 813 -9.93 18.67 13.70
CA CYS A 813 -11.20 18.28 13.07
C CYS A 813 -11.04 17.61 11.70
N LYS A 814 -9.82 17.40 11.19
CA LYS A 814 -9.55 16.79 9.87
C LYS A 814 -10.23 17.51 8.70
N GLY A 815 -10.47 18.81 8.80
CA GLY A 815 -11.09 19.61 7.73
C GLY A 815 -12.60 19.84 7.88
N TYR A 816 -13.27 19.16 8.81
CA TYR A 816 -14.73 19.26 8.97
C TYR A 816 -15.21 20.55 9.63
N GLY A 817 -14.30 21.36 10.20
CA GLY A 817 -14.65 22.54 10.98
C GLY A 817 -15.34 22.26 12.31
N HIS A 818 -15.81 21.03 12.52
CA HIS A 818 -16.53 20.57 13.70
C HIS A 818 -16.00 19.23 14.18
N PHE A 819 -16.16 18.95 15.46
CA PHE A 819 -15.94 17.61 16.03
C PHE A 819 -16.94 17.34 17.16
N LYS A 820 -17.01 16.07 17.58
CA LYS A 820 -17.85 15.70 18.73
C LYS A 820 -17.18 16.06 20.05
N SER A 821 -17.90 16.73 20.93
CA SER A 821 -17.43 17.12 22.26
C SER A 821 -18.52 17.17 23.32
N TYR A 822 -18.12 16.89 24.56
CA TYR A 822 -18.93 17.10 25.76
C TYR A 822 -19.16 18.60 26.04
N PRO A 823 -20.24 18.96 26.77
CA PRO A 823 -20.53 20.34 27.14
C PRO A 823 -19.67 20.81 28.32
N PHE A 824 -18.35 20.91 28.09
CA PHE A 824 -17.38 21.28 29.11
C PHE A 824 -17.64 22.65 29.77
N GLU A 825 -18.24 23.59 29.04
CA GLU A 825 -18.67 24.89 29.59
C GLU A 825 -19.73 24.77 30.68
N LYS A 826 -20.50 23.67 30.71
CA LYS A 826 -21.48 23.38 31.76
C LYS A 826 -20.89 22.52 32.87
N TRP A 827 -19.83 21.76 32.57
CA TRP A 827 -19.28 20.75 33.47
C TRP A 827 -18.05 21.20 34.24
N ILE A 828 -17.32 22.21 33.76
CA ILE A 828 -16.06 22.66 34.34
C ILE A 828 -16.28 23.95 35.15
N ASP A 829 -16.03 23.87 36.45
CA ASP A 829 -15.79 25.05 37.28
C ASP A 829 -14.34 25.52 37.11
N LYS A 830 -14.15 26.65 36.43
CA LYS A 830 -12.82 27.17 36.05
C LYS A 830 -11.96 27.65 37.23
N ARG A 831 -12.53 27.75 38.44
CA ARG A 831 -11.80 28.18 39.65
C ARG A 831 -10.98 27.05 40.28
N PHE A 832 -11.26 25.80 39.91
CA PHE A 832 -10.60 24.63 40.48
C PHE A 832 -9.72 23.95 39.45
N SER A 833 -8.54 23.48 39.86
CA SER A 833 -7.63 22.79 38.95
C SER A 833 -8.17 21.40 38.56
N PRO A 834 -7.70 20.83 37.43
CA PRO A 834 -7.96 19.44 37.02
C PRO A 834 -7.68 18.34 38.05
N PHE A 835 -6.93 18.64 39.11
CA PHE A 835 -6.66 17.70 40.19
C PHE A 835 -7.64 17.82 41.37
N ASP A 836 -8.45 18.87 41.39
CA ASP A 836 -9.48 19.10 42.40
C ASP A 836 -10.77 18.35 42.03
N ALA A 837 -11.38 17.69 43.02
CA ALA A 837 -12.62 16.96 42.82
C ALA A 837 -13.80 17.88 42.48
N ARG A 838 -13.73 19.16 42.83
CA ARG A 838 -14.80 20.16 42.63
C ARG A 838 -14.85 20.73 41.21
N MET A 839 -13.83 20.50 40.37
CA MET A 839 -13.82 21.02 39.01
C MET A 839 -14.96 20.47 38.16
N THR A 840 -15.38 19.22 38.39
CA THR A 840 -16.43 18.55 37.63
C THR A 840 -17.36 17.75 38.54
N PRO A 841 -18.65 17.55 38.18
CA PRO A 841 -19.61 16.85 39.03
C PRO A 841 -19.34 15.34 39.20
N PHE A 842 -18.50 14.74 38.35
CA PHE A 842 -18.26 13.28 38.28
C PHE A 842 -16.83 12.87 38.68
N GLY A 843 -16.11 13.71 39.44
CA GLY A 843 -14.81 13.33 40.01
C GLY A 843 -13.72 13.00 38.99
N LEU A 844 -13.61 13.82 37.93
CA LEU A 844 -12.64 13.68 36.84
C LEU A 844 -11.19 13.51 37.35
N ASN A 845 -10.83 14.15 38.45
CA ASN A 845 -9.51 14.10 39.08
C ASN A 845 -9.01 12.66 39.36
N ARG A 846 -9.92 11.68 39.50
CA ARG A 846 -9.60 10.26 39.72
C ARG A 846 -8.95 9.56 38.53
N VAL A 847 -9.20 10.02 37.30
CA VAL A 847 -8.69 9.40 36.06
C VAL A 847 -7.64 10.25 35.35
N MET A 848 -7.26 11.39 35.95
CA MET A 848 -6.31 12.33 35.36
C MET A 848 -4.87 11.80 35.40
N PRO A 849 -4.13 11.83 34.29
CA PRO A 849 -2.76 11.31 34.21
C PRO A 849 -1.74 12.31 34.79
N LYS A 850 -1.66 12.40 36.12
CA LYS A 850 -0.80 13.36 36.85
C LYS A 850 0.66 13.39 36.35
N ALA A 851 1.25 12.22 36.12
CA ALA A 851 2.64 12.12 35.66
C ALA A 851 2.85 12.69 34.25
N THR A 852 1.86 12.54 33.36
CA THR A 852 1.90 13.15 32.02
C THR A 852 1.85 14.66 32.14
N ILE A 853 0.89 15.21 32.89
CA ILE A 853 0.76 16.67 33.07
C ILE A 853 2.03 17.26 33.68
N SER A 854 2.57 16.63 34.74
CA SER A 854 3.82 17.07 35.37
C SER A 854 5.01 17.05 34.41
N HIS A 855 5.08 16.07 33.50
CA HIS A 855 6.13 16.01 32.50
C HIS A 855 6.02 17.16 31.49
N PHE A 856 4.83 17.44 30.96
CA PHE A 856 4.62 18.56 30.03
C PHE A 856 4.89 19.93 30.68
N ALA A 857 4.57 20.09 31.97
CA ALA A 857 4.92 21.28 32.74
C ALA A 857 6.44 21.45 32.90
N LYS A 858 7.16 20.36 33.21
CA LYS A 858 8.64 20.37 33.27
C LYS A 858 9.30 20.69 31.94
N GLU A 859 8.66 20.32 30.83
CA GLU A 859 9.11 20.68 29.48
C GLU A 859 8.76 22.14 29.10
N GLY A 860 8.11 22.92 29.98
CA GLY A 860 7.79 24.33 29.76
C GLY A 860 6.66 24.57 28.75
N LEU A 861 5.84 23.56 28.46
CA LEU A 861 4.78 23.66 27.46
C LEU A 861 3.49 24.27 28.04
N PHE A 862 2.88 23.57 29.00
CA PHE A 862 1.68 24.01 29.71
C PHE A 862 1.63 23.33 31.07
N ASP A 863 1.05 24.00 32.05
CA ASP A 863 0.82 23.47 33.38
C ASP A 863 -0.68 23.44 33.68
N PHE A 864 -1.24 22.24 33.75
CA PHE A 864 -2.64 22.03 34.12
C PHE A 864 -2.82 21.75 35.62
N SER A 865 -1.82 22.07 36.45
CA SER A 865 -1.95 22.06 37.90
C SER A 865 -2.67 23.29 38.45
N VAL A 866 -2.73 24.37 37.66
CA VAL A 866 -3.45 25.61 37.98
C VAL A 866 -4.93 25.55 37.55
N PRO A 867 -5.81 26.41 38.11
CA PRO A 867 -7.18 26.56 37.66
C PRO A 867 -7.28 26.93 36.17
N PRO A 868 -8.29 26.43 35.43
CA PRO A 868 -8.54 26.82 34.04
C PRO A 868 -8.74 28.33 33.81
N SER A 869 -9.07 29.11 34.84
CA SER A 869 -9.14 30.58 34.77
C SER A 869 -7.78 31.27 34.58
N GLU A 870 -6.68 30.58 34.86
CA GLU A 870 -5.31 31.09 34.70
C GLU A 870 -4.68 30.62 33.38
N LEU A 871 -5.35 29.74 32.63
CA LEU A 871 -4.86 29.25 31.34
C LEU A 871 -5.18 30.24 30.23
N THR A 872 -4.28 30.34 29.26
CA THR A 872 -4.60 31.00 27.98
C THR A 872 -5.69 30.23 27.23
N ASP A 873 -6.38 30.88 26.29
CA ASP A 873 -7.42 30.22 25.48
C ASP A 873 -6.89 28.99 24.73
N ASP A 874 -5.65 29.05 24.23
CA ASP A 874 -5.01 27.91 23.56
C ASP A 874 -4.71 26.78 24.55
N GLU A 875 -4.18 27.08 25.73
CA GLU A 875 -3.94 26.08 26.79
C GLU A 875 -5.24 25.46 27.30
N TYR A 876 -6.30 26.23 27.44
CA TYR A 876 -7.62 25.73 27.80
C TYR A 876 -8.18 24.80 26.71
N ASN A 877 -8.06 25.17 25.43
CA ASN A 877 -8.45 24.29 24.34
C ASN A 877 -7.60 23.00 24.31
N ILE A 878 -6.29 23.10 24.55
CA ILE A 878 -5.41 21.92 24.67
C ILE A 878 -5.84 21.03 25.84
N LEU A 879 -6.20 21.59 27.00
CA LEU A 879 -6.75 20.85 28.13
C LEU A 879 -7.98 20.04 27.68
N LEU A 880 -8.91 20.65 26.97
CA LEU A 880 -10.14 19.96 26.54
C LEU A 880 -9.91 18.89 25.46
N TYR A 881 -9.08 19.17 24.46
CA TYR A 881 -9.07 18.41 23.20
C TYR A 881 -7.74 17.70 22.87
N GLY A 882 -6.72 17.93 23.69
CA GLY A 882 -5.44 17.26 23.59
C GLY A 882 -4.37 18.06 22.86
N PHE A 883 -3.15 17.55 22.94
CA PHE A 883 -1.96 18.16 22.37
C PHE A 883 -1.31 17.22 21.37
N LYS A 884 -1.30 17.60 20.09
CA LYS A 884 -0.79 16.74 19.01
C LYS A 884 0.62 17.09 18.56
N ALA A 885 1.19 18.20 19.02
CA ALA A 885 2.48 18.70 18.53
C ALA A 885 3.69 17.90 19.08
N TYR A 886 3.63 17.48 20.35
CA TYR A 886 4.68 16.68 20.98
C TYR A 886 4.14 15.47 21.73
N LYS A 887 4.91 14.37 21.66
CA LYS A 887 4.82 13.21 22.55
C LYS A 887 6.23 12.82 22.96
N PHE A 888 6.40 12.35 24.18
CA PHE A 888 7.73 12.03 24.73
C PHE A 888 7.82 10.55 25.07
N GLN A 889 8.89 9.87 24.65
CA GLN A 889 9.07 8.46 25.01
C GLN A 889 9.41 8.34 26.51
N LYS A 890 8.75 7.41 27.20
CA LYS A 890 9.02 7.12 28.61
C LYS A 890 10.38 6.44 28.76
N PRO A 891 11.14 6.76 29.83
CA PRO A 891 12.43 6.11 30.09
C PRO A 891 12.32 4.58 30.12
N GLY A 892 13.24 3.88 29.43
CA GLY A 892 13.34 2.42 29.42
C GLY A 892 12.24 1.67 28.64
N LYS A 893 11.36 2.38 27.93
CA LYS A 893 10.32 1.76 27.08
C LYS A 893 10.78 1.65 25.63
N PRO A 894 10.35 0.62 24.87
CA PRO A 894 10.82 0.38 23.52
C PRO A 894 10.28 1.38 22.48
N GLY A 895 9.22 2.14 22.82
CA GLY A 895 8.65 3.16 21.93
C GLY A 895 7.81 2.57 20.80
N VAL A 896 7.28 1.36 21.00
CA VAL A 896 6.55 0.60 19.98
C VAL A 896 5.05 0.71 20.19
N VAL A 897 4.59 0.71 21.45
CA VAL A 897 3.16 0.81 21.80
C VAL A 897 2.82 2.17 22.37
N GLN A 898 1.57 2.59 22.26
CA GLN A 898 1.15 3.95 22.65
C GLN A 898 1.42 4.27 24.14
N ASP A 899 1.34 3.27 25.01
CA ASP A 899 1.60 3.42 26.44
C ASP A 899 3.07 3.67 26.78
N ASP A 900 3.97 3.50 25.81
CA ASP A 900 5.39 3.84 25.93
C ASP A 900 5.65 5.35 25.91
N PHE A 901 4.63 6.18 25.65
CA PHE A 901 4.77 7.62 25.50
C PHE A 901 3.99 8.41 26.57
N TRP A 902 4.53 9.57 26.94
CA TRP A 902 3.80 10.69 27.53
C TRP A 902 3.06 11.42 26.41
N GLU A 903 1.74 11.31 26.39
CA GLU A 903 0.86 11.91 25.38
C GLU A 903 -0.36 12.51 26.07
N TRP A 904 -0.66 13.78 25.79
CA TRP A 904 -1.86 14.45 26.30
C TRP A 904 -3.01 14.37 25.29
N ARG A 905 -4.04 13.57 25.61
CA ARG A 905 -5.19 13.33 24.70
C ARG A 905 -6.39 14.27 24.90
N GLY A 906 -6.35 15.10 25.93
CA GLY A 906 -7.43 16.03 26.27
C GLY A 906 -8.58 15.40 27.04
N LEU A 907 -9.28 16.21 27.82
CA LEU A 907 -10.42 15.79 28.65
C LEU A 907 -11.50 15.07 27.84
N ASN A 908 -11.75 15.49 26.60
CA ASN A 908 -12.72 14.85 25.71
C ASN A 908 -12.41 13.36 25.50
N SER A 909 -11.13 13.00 25.33
CA SER A 909 -10.70 11.59 25.21
C SER A 909 -10.74 10.87 26.57
N TYR A 910 -10.31 11.52 27.65
CA TYR A 910 -10.31 10.89 28.98
C TYR A 910 -11.71 10.58 29.50
N VAL A 911 -12.68 11.48 29.30
CA VAL A 911 -14.08 11.24 29.65
C VAL A 911 -14.64 10.09 28.83
N TYR A 912 -14.42 10.09 27.50
CA TYR A 912 -14.90 9.02 26.62
C TYR A 912 -14.38 7.63 27.02
N HIS A 913 -13.07 7.51 27.27
CA HIS A 913 -12.47 6.22 27.66
C HIS A 913 -12.78 5.78 29.09
N ASN A 914 -13.26 6.68 29.96
CA ASN A 914 -13.54 6.38 31.36
C ASN A 914 -15.00 6.65 31.76
N ALA A 915 -15.92 6.82 30.80
CA ALA A 915 -17.31 7.22 31.06
C ALA A 915 -17.98 6.35 32.14
N ALA A 916 -17.88 5.02 31.99
CA ALA A 916 -18.43 4.05 32.95
C ALA A 916 -17.80 4.13 34.36
N LYS A 917 -16.53 4.53 34.46
CA LYS A 917 -15.84 4.72 35.76
C LYS A 917 -16.19 6.04 36.42
N LEU A 918 -16.44 7.08 35.62
CA LEU A 918 -16.74 8.43 36.09
C LEU A 918 -18.20 8.56 36.55
N SER A 919 -19.12 7.92 35.83
CA SER A 919 -20.54 7.88 36.21
C SER A 919 -21.11 6.46 36.04
N PRO A 920 -21.24 5.70 37.13
CA PRO A 920 -21.84 4.36 37.09
C PRO A 920 -23.36 4.37 36.84
N ARG A 921 -24.02 5.52 37.05
CA ARG A 921 -25.50 5.66 37.01
C ARG A 921 -26.00 6.33 35.73
N GLU A 922 -25.14 7.02 34.98
CA GLU A 922 -25.51 7.77 33.78
C GLU A 922 -24.44 7.58 32.71
N ASP A 923 -24.84 7.23 31.49
CA ASP A 923 -23.90 7.17 30.37
C ASP A 923 -23.56 8.58 29.89
N LEU A 924 -22.40 9.08 30.33
CA LEU A 924 -21.88 10.40 29.93
C LEU A 924 -21.79 10.56 28.41
N ASN A 925 -21.65 9.47 27.64
CA ASN A 925 -21.52 9.53 26.18
C ASN A 925 -22.78 10.03 25.46
N THR A 926 -23.94 10.00 26.13
CA THR A 926 -25.18 10.57 25.61
C THR A 926 -25.10 12.09 25.42
N HIS A 927 -24.18 12.78 26.13
CA HIS A 927 -23.97 14.22 26.05
C HIS A 927 -22.99 14.68 24.95
N LEU A 928 -22.45 13.75 24.15
CA LEU A 928 -21.57 14.09 23.03
C LEU A 928 -22.35 14.78 21.90
N GLY A 929 -22.11 16.07 21.72
CA GLY A 929 -22.69 16.89 20.65
C GLY A 929 -21.66 17.34 19.62
N TRP A 930 -22.11 17.77 18.44
CA TRP A 930 -21.26 18.47 17.48
C TRP A 930 -20.96 19.89 17.96
N ARG A 931 -19.69 20.29 17.87
CA ARG A 931 -19.23 21.64 18.19
C ARG A 931 -18.24 22.14 17.17
N GLU A 932 -18.19 23.46 17.02
CA GLU A 932 -17.16 24.13 16.22
C GLU A 932 -15.77 23.82 16.79
N CYS A 933 -14.81 23.58 15.90
CA CYS A 933 -13.45 23.26 16.25
C CYS A 933 -12.68 24.55 16.59
N PRO A 934 -12.20 24.74 17.83
CA PRO A 934 -11.57 26.00 18.27
C PRO A 934 -10.14 26.17 17.78
N PHE A 935 -9.55 25.15 17.14
CA PHE A 935 -8.19 25.17 16.58
C PHE A 935 -8.14 25.50 15.09
N CYS A 936 -9.30 25.76 14.47
CA CYS A 936 -9.41 25.93 13.03
C CYS A 936 -10.16 27.20 12.69
N ALA A 937 -9.99 27.67 11.46
CA ALA A 937 -10.89 28.62 10.84
C ALA A 937 -11.75 27.85 9.83
N ARG A 938 -12.96 27.45 10.24
CA ARG A 938 -13.93 26.70 9.40
C ARG A 938 -13.35 25.44 8.74
N GLY A 939 -12.54 24.68 9.49
CA GLY A 939 -11.91 23.44 9.03
C GLY A 939 -10.50 23.61 8.50
N PHE A 940 -10.06 24.83 8.20
CA PHE A 940 -8.69 25.14 7.82
C PHE A 940 -7.81 25.40 9.05
N LYS A 941 -6.49 25.20 8.95
CA LYS A 941 -5.55 25.70 9.98
C LYS A 941 -5.77 27.20 10.19
N LYS A 942 -5.72 27.68 11.44
CA LYS A 942 -5.88 29.12 11.75
C LYS A 942 -4.90 30.00 10.98
N THR A 943 -3.67 29.55 10.81
CA THR A 943 -2.61 30.25 10.07
C THR A 943 -2.95 30.55 8.61
N VAL A 944 -3.94 29.85 8.02
CA VAL A 944 -4.36 30.12 6.64
C VAL A 944 -5.00 31.50 6.51
N THR A 945 -5.57 32.06 7.60
CA THR A 945 -6.12 33.43 7.57
C THR A 945 -5.06 34.50 7.35
N GLN A 946 -3.78 34.18 7.54
CA GLN A 946 -2.67 35.09 7.28
C GLN A 946 -2.43 35.32 5.79
N TYR A 947 -2.98 34.48 4.91
CA TYR A 947 -2.85 34.61 3.47
C TYR A 947 -4.13 35.23 2.89
N VAL A 948 -3.96 36.29 2.08
CA VAL A 948 -5.06 37.02 1.44
C VAL A 948 -4.86 37.11 -0.07
N CYS A 949 -5.95 37.12 -0.83
CA CYS A 949 -5.97 37.44 -2.25
C CYS A 949 -6.92 38.63 -2.41
N ASP A 950 -6.45 39.72 -3.01
CA ASP A 950 -7.21 40.97 -3.18
C ASP A 950 -7.83 41.48 -1.86
N GLY A 951 -7.08 41.38 -0.76
CA GLY A 951 -7.49 41.82 0.59
C GLY A 951 -8.47 40.88 1.31
N LYS A 952 -8.88 39.78 0.68
CA LYS A 952 -9.81 38.79 1.24
C LYS A 952 -9.07 37.54 1.70
N THR A 953 -9.35 37.06 2.92
CA THR A 953 -8.79 35.79 3.43
C THR A 953 -9.47 34.61 2.74
N ILE A 954 -8.83 33.44 2.76
CA ILE A 954 -9.44 32.21 2.24
C ILE A 954 -10.81 31.92 2.86
N VAL A 955 -10.98 32.26 4.15
CA VAL A 955 -12.18 31.97 4.94
C VAL A 955 -13.33 32.88 4.54
N SER A 956 -13.04 34.10 4.07
CA SER A 956 -14.09 35.02 3.61
C SER A 956 -14.85 34.53 2.37
N PHE A 957 -14.25 33.63 1.57
CA PHE A 957 -14.93 32.98 0.45
C PHE A 957 -15.85 31.83 0.88
N LEU A 958 -15.81 31.41 2.15
CA LEU A 958 -16.77 30.45 2.71
C LEU A 958 -18.10 31.11 3.11
N ASP A 959 -18.07 32.40 3.44
CA ASP A 959 -19.22 33.16 3.90
C ASP A 959 -20.05 33.74 2.72
N SER A 960 -19.50 33.72 1.50
CA SER A 960 -20.12 34.14 0.23
C SER A 960 -20.65 32.95 -0.58
#